data_AF-I1CC54-F1
#
_entry.id   AF-I1CC54-F1
#
_cell.length_a   1.000
_cell.length_b   1.000
_cell.length_c   1.000
_cell.angle_alpha   90.00
_cell.angle_beta   90.00
_cell.angle_gamma   90.00
#
_symmetry.space_group_name_H-M   'P 1'
#
loop_
_entity.id
_entity.type
_entity.pdbx_description
1 polymer ?
#
loop_
_entity_poly.entity_id
_entity_poly.type
_entity_poly.pdbx_seq_one_letter_code
_entity_poly.pdbx_strand_id
1 'polypeptide(L)'
;MRKAPGADHIKAEMLKPISTDLSFLLSWFFSLCWQWSYVPSLWRHAQVYPIFKKGGSSLPSNYRPISLTSVFRKLLELSLSPWLSSVSPPLDLAQGGFRPRRSALDQALCLHELIQSYYRRSHRFPVVAFLDIKSAYDTVDRRVIWDALSRSGAGSSPCLPLLVHLFDDVSVSVLVSNHSSAPFSPVTGVLQGSVLSPHLYSVYINTLPALLRQVAAPATHLVPSSDSADAGMVPVNSLLFADDVAVIGSAKSVKEMLKLCEEHSLSLGYRWNPSKCAVLNHPQSSSSSSSSTLPSSSDRLQLYDTPLPLVDEFVYLGVPFVKSGLSAPSLVSLRSPGVLKVMAILNKIGVNRQGFSLLLCSRLYATFVRPKFEYGLAISRMTATDLKSIENLQDRCLRLLVGGHRTSSTTIIKHITTLPSMRHRIDVLITRYCLRARSLPSSCLLSLLSTTLPVSRIKIHLEKNPLFMALPSPAPSSDTRLKAFFRQYRERQVISILTSTTQVLLRACRPALVVDPILYVPATRAERSLLVRWRLGWLPGKPEDCPCGRDRRSRRHFLECDLIPSFLWSDLPRCPEGSYPIDFALSSLPLGRSARCPPWWSSLLLMLWYIQRLCRPDRYYAIDSSPGALWYSRSARRSD
;
A
#
# COMPACT_ATOMS: atom_id res chain seq x y z
N MET A 1 -8.09 -19.28 -4.51
CA MET A 1 -7.03 -18.67 -5.36
C MET A 1 -7.69 -17.92 -6.52
N ARG A 2 -7.15 -16.77 -6.95
CA ARG A 2 -7.51 -16.09 -8.22
C ARG A 2 -6.21 -15.86 -8.99
N LYS A 3 -5.79 -16.83 -9.81
CA LYS A 3 -4.47 -16.86 -10.47
C LYS A 3 -4.60 -17.46 -11.87
N ALA A 4 -3.66 -17.12 -12.75
CA ALA A 4 -3.52 -17.80 -14.04
C ALA A 4 -3.32 -19.32 -13.84
N PRO A 5 -3.86 -20.15 -14.74
CA PRO A 5 -3.72 -21.61 -14.67
C PRO A 5 -2.28 -22.04 -15.01
N GLY A 6 -1.97 -23.30 -14.76
CA GLY A 6 -0.75 -23.94 -15.31
C GLY A 6 -0.99 -24.41 -16.75
N ALA A 7 -0.13 -25.33 -17.21
CA ALA A 7 -0.26 -25.96 -18.52
C ALA A 7 -1.54 -26.79 -18.70
N ASP A 8 -2.21 -27.17 -17.61
CA ASP A 8 -3.52 -27.84 -17.62
C ASP A 8 -4.68 -26.91 -17.97
N HIS A 9 -4.47 -25.60 -18.00
CA HIS A 9 -5.48 -24.57 -18.24
C HIS A 9 -6.65 -24.54 -17.22
N ILE A 10 -6.57 -25.31 -16.13
CA ILE A 10 -7.60 -25.38 -15.09
C ILE A 10 -7.42 -24.22 -14.11
N LYS A 11 -8.47 -23.40 -13.99
CA LYS A 11 -8.50 -22.25 -13.08
C LYS A 11 -9.18 -22.62 -11.77
N ALA A 12 -8.75 -21.98 -10.67
CA ALA A 12 -9.37 -22.18 -9.36
C ALA A 12 -10.86 -21.79 -9.34
N GLU A 13 -11.28 -20.85 -10.18
CA GLU A 13 -12.68 -20.47 -10.35
C GLU A 13 -13.56 -21.60 -10.90
N MET A 14 -13.00 -22.48 -11.73
CA MET A 14 -13.72 -23.63 -12.29
C MET A 14 -14.01 -24.69 -11.21
N LEU A 15 -13.18 -24.75 -10.17
CA LEU A 15 -13.30 -25.73 -9.08
C LEU A 15 -14.25 -25.27 -7.96
N LYS A 16 -14.54 -23.96 -7.86
CA LYS A 16 -15.36 -23.41 -6.76
C LYS A 16 -16.79 -23.97 -6.71
N PRO A 17 -17.52 -24.13 -7.82
CA PRO A 17 -18.88 -24.65 -7.78
C PRO A 17 -18.97 -26.07 -7.21
N ILE A 18 -17.91 -26.87 -7.38
CA ILE A 18 -17.83 -28.28 -6.97
C ILE A 18 -16.90 -28.49 -5.76
N SER A 19 -16.57 -27.42 -5.02
CA SER A 19 -15.50 -27.50 -4.03
C SER A 19 -15.79 -28.47 -2.88
N THR A 20 -17.06 -28.66 -2.52
CA THR A 20 -17.46 -29.55 -1.43
C THR A 20 -17.12 -31.00 -1.80
N ASP A 21 -17.62 -31.48 -2.93
CA ASP A 21 -17.38 -32.86 -3.39
C ASP A 21 -15.91 -33.09 -3.74
N LEU A 22 -15.30 -32.10 -4.42
CA LEU A 22 -13.90 -32.17 -4.82
C LEU A 22 -12.96 -32.17 -3.60
N SER A 23 -13.30 -31.50 -2.49
CA SER A 23 -12.43 -31.46 -1.31
C SER A 23 -12.21 -32.83 -0.70
N PHE A 24 -13.25 -33.68 -0.67
CA PHE A 24 -13.15 -35.05 -0.17
C PHE A 24 -12.22 -35.90 -1.05
N LEU A 25 -12.43 -35.86 -2.37
CA LEU A 25 -11.60 -36.58 -3.34
C LEU A 25 -10.14 -36.12 -3.31
N LEU A 26 -9.90 -34.81 -3.27
CA LEU A 26 -8.55 -34.27 -3.18
C LEU A 26 -7.89 -34.60 -1.84
N SER A 27 -8.62 -34.61 -0.73
CA SER A 27 -8.06 -35.01 0.56
C SER A 27 -7.59 -36.46 0.51
N TRP A 28 -8.42 -37.37 0.03
CA TRP A 28 -8.05 -38.77 -0.13
C TRP A 28 -6.84 -38.94 -1.06
N PHE A 29 -6.84 -38.24 -2.20
CA PHE A 29 -5.74 -38.30 -3.14
C PHE A 29 -4.44 -37.70 -2.58
N PHE A 30 -4.51 -36.61 -1.82
CA PHE A 30 -3.35 -36.03 -1.15
C PHE A 30 -2.81 -36.95 -0.05
N SER A 31 -3.68 -37.68 0.65
CA SER A 31 -3.26 -38.72 1.60
C SER A 31 -2.51 -39.85 0.91
N LEU A 32 -2.94 -40.25 -0.30
CA LEU A 32 -2.18 -41.21 -1.10
C LEU A 32 -0.82 -40.64 -1.52
N CYS A 33 -0.78 -39.43 -2.07
CA CYS A 33 0.49 -38.77 -2.40
C CYS A 33 1.45 -38.76 -1.20
N TRP A 34 0.93 -38.44 -0.02
CA TRP A 34 1.67 -38.48 1.24
C TRP A 34 2.17 -39.87 1.60
N GLN A 35 1.29 -40.86 1.66
CA GLN A 35 1.64 -42.24 2.04
C GLN A 35 2.69 -42.85 1.12
N TRP A 36 2.54 -42.62 -0.19
CA TRP A 36 3.43 -43.16 -1.22
C TRP A 36 4.62 -42.27 -1.53
N SER A 37 4.72 -41.10 -0.87
CA SER A 37 5.79 -40.14 -1.11
C SER A 37 5.92 -39.70 -2.57
N TYR A 38 4.81 -39.68 -3.33
CA TYR A 38 4.81 -39.49 -4.77
C TYR A 38 3.80 -38.43 -5.23
N VAL A 39 4.12 -37.69 -6.28
CA VAL A 39 3.19 -36.74 -6.93
C VAL A 39 3.00 -37.06 -8.41
N PRO A 40 1.80 -36.81 -8.98
CA PRO A 40 1.56 -36.97 -10.41
C PRO A 40 2.56 -36.21 -11.27
N SER A 41 2.97 -36.82 -12.39
CA SER A 41 3.87 -36.18 -13.38
C SER A 41 3.32 -34.84 -13.90
N LEU A 42 2.01 -34.72 -14.09
CA LEU A 42 1.35 -33.46 -14.47
C LEU A 42 1.60 -32.32 -13.47
N TRP A 43 1.82 -32.63 -12.20
CA TRP A 43 2.11 -31.64 -11.16
C TRP A 43 3.60 -31.28 -11.10
N ARG A 44 4.45 -32.10 -11.73
CA ARG A 44 5.88 -31.85 -11.92
C ARG A 44 6.17 -31.00 -13.16
N HIS A 45 5.16 -30.50 -13.86
CA HIS A 45 5.36 -29.55 -14.96
C HIS A 45 5.08 -28.10 -14.52
N ALA A 46 5.97 -27.18 -14.89
CA ALA A 46 5.82 -25.75 -14.65
C ALA A 46 6.05 -24.94 -15.94
N GLN A 47 5.10 -24.05 -16.26
CA GLN A 47 5.21 -23.15 -17.40
C GLN A 47 5.67 -21.77 -16.94
N VAL A 48 6.86 -21.34 -17.33
CA VAL A 48 7.44 -20.05 -16.98
C VAL A 48 6.91 -18.97 -17.91
N TYR A 49 6.28 -17.96 -17.32
CA TYR A 49 5.84 -16.75 -18.02
C TYR A 49 6.74 -15.57 -17.63
N PRO A 50 7.53 -15.00 -18.56
CA PRO A 50 8.39 -13.85 -18.27
C PRO A 50 7.57 -12.56 -18.11
N ILE A 51 7.61 -11.94 -16.94
CA ILE A 51 6.98 -10.62 -16.69
C ILE A 51 8.02 -9.52 -16.82
N PHE A 52 7.81 -8.58 -17.74
CA PHE A 52 8.71 -7.44 -17.92
C PHE A 52 8.81 -6.57 -16.66
N LYS A 53 10.04 -6.25 -16.23
CA LYS A 53 10.34 -5.46 -15.03
C LYS A 53 10.63 -3.99 -15.37
N LYS A 54 11.73 -3.71 -16.07
CA LYS A 54 12.22 -2.37 -16.47
C LYS A 54 13.41 -2.50 -17.43
N GLY A 55 13.79 -1.42 -18.13
CA GLY A 55 14.96 -1.38 -19.02
C GLY A 55 14.61 -1.68 -20.48
N GLY A 56 15.58 -2.15 -21.27
CA GLY A 56 15.34 -2.60 -22.64
C GLY A 56 14.61 -3.95 -22.65
N SER A 57 13.57 -4.09 -23.48
CA SER A 57 12.78 -5.33 -23.62
C SER A 57 13.51 -6.47 -24.33
N SER A 58 14.68 -6.22 -24.91
CA SER A 58 15.50 -7.24 -25.57
C SER A 58 16.35 -8.07 -24.59
N LEU A 59 16.53 -7.61 -23.35
CA LEU A 59 17.41 -8.27 -22.38
C LEU A 59 16.62 -9.22 -21.46
N PRO A 60 16.92 -10.53 -21.42
CA PRO A 60 16.22 -11.48 -20.53
C PRO A 60 16.30 -11.11 -19.05
N SER A 61 17.40 -10.50 -18.60
CA SER A 61 17.61 -10.03 -17.22
C SER A 61 16.63 -8.93 -16.78
N ASN A 62 15.94 -8.31 -17.73
CA ASN A 62 14.88 -7.32 -17.48
C ASN A 62 13.50 -7.96 -17.30
N TYR A 63 13.40 -9.29 -17.34
CA TYR A 63 12.18 -10.04 -17.09
C TYR A 63 12.27 -10.80 -15.77
N ARG A 64 11.11 -11.00 -15.16
CA ARG A 64 10.93 -11.81 -13.95
C ARG A 64 10.23 -13.11 -14.36
N PRO A 65 10.90 -14.28 -14.30
CA PRO A 65 10.27 -15.55 -14.67
C PRO A 65 9.24 -15.95 -13.61
N ILE A 66 7.98 -16.14 -13.98
CA ILE A 66 6.94 -16.63 -13.06
C ILE A 66 6.53 -18.03 -13.46
N SER A 67 6.76 -19.01 -12.58
CA SER A 67 6.38 -20.40 -12.78
C SER A 67 4.89 -20.61 -12.52
N LEU A 68 4.14 -20.95 -13.56
CA LEU A 68 2.74 -21.34 -13.50
C LEU A 68 2.65 -22.87 -13.36
N THR A 69 2.23 -23.32 -12.17
CA THR A 69 1.96 -24.72 -11.87
C THR A 69 0.45 -25.01 -11.82
N SER A 70 0.08 -26.29 -11.95
CA SER A 70 -1.30 -26.77 -11.81
C SER A 70 -1.95 -26.26 -10.52
N VAL A 71 -3.26 -25.97 -10.58
CA VAL A 71 -4.03 -25.57 -9.40
C VAL A 71 -4.05 -26.68 -8.34
N PHE A 72 -4.04 -27.94 -8.74
CA PHE A 72 -4.07 -29.08 -7.81
C PHE A 72 -2.74 -29.21 -7.05
N ARG A 73 -1.61 -29.03 -7.74
CA ARG A 73 -0.29 -28.90 -7.08
C ARG A 73 -0.30 -27.79 -6.04
N LYS A 74 -0.81 -26.61 -6.38
CA LYS A 74 -0.89 -25.47 -5.44
C LYS A 74 -1.76 -25.79 -4.23
N LEU A 75 -2.84 -26.56 -4.41
CA LEU A 75 -3.69 -27.01 -3.31
C LEU A 75 -2.95 -27.99 -2.40
N LEU A 76 -2.23 -28.98 -2.96
CA LEU A 76 -1.36 -29.87 -2.18
C LEU A 76 -0.32 -29.07 -1.38
N GLU A 77 0.41 -28.17 -2.05
CA GLU A 77 1.41 -27.31 -1.41
C GLU A 77 0.81 -26.44 -0.28
N LEU A 78 -0.41 -25.92 -0.45
CA LEU A 78 -1.12 -25.19 0.60
C LEU A 78 -1.46 -26.07 1.81
N SER A 79 -1.86 -27.32 1.57
CA SER A 79 -2.14 -28.28 2.64
C SER A 79 -0.86 -28.69 3.38
N LEU A 80 0.28 -28.79 2.67
CA LEU A 80 1.58 -29.12 3.24
C LEU A 80 2.21 -27.97 4.04
N SER A 81 1.93 -26.72 3.66
CA SER A 81 2.64 -25.54 4.19
C SER A 81 2.63 -25.39 5.73
N PRO A 82 1.48 -25.55 6.43
CA PRO A 82 1.46 -25.45 7.89
C PRO A 82 2.30 -26.52 8.57
N TRP A 83 2.20 -27.77 8.10
CA TRP A 83 2.96 -28.90 8.63
C TRP A 83 4.47 -28.71 8.38
N LEU A 84 4.85 -28.34 7.15
CA LEU A 84 6.25 -28.09 6.81
C LEU A 84 6.83 -26.98 7.70
N SER A 85 6.07 -25.92 7.95
CA SER A 85 6.49 -24.84 8.86
C SER A 85 6.70 -25.32 10.30
N SER A 86 5.92 -26.30 10.79
CA SER A 86 6.08 -26.81 12.16
C SER A 86 7.26 -27.76 12.35
N VAL A 87 7.70 -28.44 11.28
CA VAL A 87 8.80 -29.41 11.35
C VAL A 87 10.13 -28.88 10.79
N SER A 88 10.11 -27.74 10.10
CA SER A 88 11.32 -27.08 9.59
C SER A 88 12.16 -26.52 10.74
N PRO A 89 13.47 -26.28 10.52
CA PRO A 89 14.28 -25.54 11.48
C PRO A 89 13.63 -24.19 11.85
N PRO A 90 13.74 -23.76 13.12
CA PRO A 90 13.19 -22.48 13.52
C PRO A 90 13.86 -21.35 12.73
N LEU A 91 13.03 -20.53 12.07
CA LEU A 91 13.53 -19.38 11.34
C LEU A 91 13.98 -18.28 12.29
N ASP A 92 15.18 -17.76 12.04
CA ASP A 92 15.85 -16.75 12.84
C ASP A 92 14.97 -15.51 13.07
N LEU A 93 15.12 -14.87 14.23
CA LEU A 93 14.36 -13.67 14.60
C LEU A 93 14.55 -12.50 13.62
N ALA A 94 15.72 -12.42 12.98
CA ALA A 94 16.07 -11.40 11.98
C ALA A 94 15.35 -11.60 10.65
N GLN A 95 14.87 -12.82 10.36
CA GLN A 95 14.13 -13.11 9.13
C GLN A 95 12.67 -12.65 9.24
N GLY A 96 12.29 -11.70 8.39
CA GLY A 96 10.93 -11.17 8.29
C GLY A 96 10.23 -11.44 6.97
N GLY A 97 10.97 -11.88 5.95
CA GLY A 97 10.42 -12.20 4.63
C GLY A 97 9.50 -13.41 4.69
N PHE A 98 8.39 -13.35 3.97
CA PHE A 98 7.44 -14.47 3.76
C PHE A 98 6.92 -15.17 5.02
N ARG A 99 7.00 -14.51 6.19
CA ARG A 99 6.52 -15.07 7.45
C ARG A 99 5.16 -14.50 7.83
N PRO A 100 4.28 -15.31 8.44
CA PRO A 100 3.01 -14.82 8.94
C PRO A 100 3.24 -13.76 10.01
N ARG A 101 2.33 -12.77 10.03
CA ARG A 101 2.32 -11.64 10.98
C ARG A 101 3.57 -10.75 10.96
N ARG A 102 4.43 -10.85 9.96
CA ARG A 102 5.57 -9.95 9.73
C ARG A 102 5.38 -9.21 8.41
N SER A 103 5.70 -7.93 8.40
CA SER A 103 5.55 -7.05 7.23
C SER A 103 6.86 -6.37 6.87
N ALA A 104 6.99 -5.94 5.61
CA ALA A 104 8.13 -5.13 5.17
C ALA A 104 8.25 -3.82 5.97
N LEU A 105 7.12 -3.22 6.38
CA LEU A 105 7.12 -2.04 7.25
C LEU A 105 7.62 -2.37 8.67
N ASP A 106 7.40 -3.59 9.16
CA ASP A 106 7.94 -4.02 10.46
C ASP A 106 9.46 -4.05 10.40
N GLN A 107 10.03 -4.64 9.34
CA GLN A 107 11.48 -4.71 9.19
C GLN A 107 12.11 -3.33 8.98
N ALA A 108 11.47 -2.45 8.21
CA ALA A 108 11.91 -1.06 8.11
C ALA A 108 11.84 -0.35 9.48
N LEU A 109 10.78 -0.58 10.25
CA LEU A 109 10.68 -0.01 11.59
C LEU A 109 11.73 -0.58 12.55
N CYS A 110 11.98 -1.89 12.53
CA CYS A 110 13.05 -2.53 13.28
C CYS A 110 14.40 -1.88 12.94
N LEU A 111 14.72 -1.69 11.66
CA LEU A 111 15.97 -1.03 11.25
C LEU A 111 16.09 0.38 11.83
N HIS A 112 15.00 1.16 11.80
CA HIS A 112 14.99 2.49 12.40
C HIS A 112 15.26 2.45 13.91
N GLU A 113 14.61 1.54 14.62
CA GLU A 113 14.84 1.35 16.05
C GLU A 113 16.28 0.93 16.34
N LEU A 114 16.85 0.02 15.55
CA LEU A 114 18.25 -0.38 15.68
C LEU A 114 19.21 0.80 15.49
N ILE A 115 19.01 1.62 14.46
CA ILE A 115 19.83 2.83 14.20
C ILE A 115 19.75 3.81 15.39
N GLN A 116 18.54 4.10 15.86
CA GLN A 116 18.30 5.03 16.97
C GLN A 116 18.86 4.50 18.28
N SER A 117 18.66 3.21 18.54
CA SER A 117 19.16 2.49 19.70
C SER A 117 20.69 2.46 19.76
N TYR A 118 21.34 2.23 18.62
CA TYR A 118 22.79 2.26 18.48
C TYR A 118 23.35 3.67 18.74
N TYR A 119 22.72 4.71 18.16
CA TYR A 119 23.12 6.10 18.38
C TYR A 119 23.03 6.49 19.87
N ARG A 120 21.95 6.12 20.56
CA ARG A 120 21.79 6.41 22.00
C ARG A 120 22.85 5.75 22.88
N ARG A 121 23.34 4.57 22.50
CA ARG A 121 24.36 3.82 23.28
C ARG A 121 25.79 4.23 22.97
N SER A 122 26.07 4.65 21.74
CA SER A 122 27.44 4.86 21.26
C SER A 122 27.75 6.32 20.89
N HIS A 123 26.75 7.21 20.93
CA HIS A 123 26.82 8.59 20.44
C HIS A 123 27.31 8.73 18.99
N ARG A 124 27.22 7.66 18.20
CA ARG A 124 27.57 7.62 16.78
C ARG A 124 26.50 6.85 16.01
N PHE A 125 26.19 7.29 14.80
CA PHE A 125 25.30 6.51 13.94
C PHE A 125 26.04 5.25 13.46
N PRO A 126 25.35 4.10 13.41
CA PRO A 126 25.96 2.88 12.89
C PRO A 126 26.13 2.96 11.38
N VAL A 127 27.14 2.26 10.87
CA VAL A 127 27.26 1.91 9.46
C VAL A 127 26.19 0.89 9.13
N VAL A 128 25.47 1.09 8.02
CA VAL A 128 24.47 0.15 7.52
C VAL A 128 24.82 -0.21 6.08
N ALA A 129 25.04 -1.50 5.80
CA ALA A 129 25.20 -1.97 4.42
C ALA A 129 23.93 -2.71 3.99
N PHE A 130 23.35 -2.26 2.89
CA PHE A 130 22.19 -2.87 2.24
C PHE A 130 22.68 -3.77 1.12
N LEU A 131 22.29 -5.04 1.16
CA LEU A 131 22.76 -6.09 0.27
C LEU A 131 21.57 -6.69 -0.52
N ASP A 132 21.79 -6.97 -1.80
CA ASP A 132 20.82 -7.61 -2.71
C ASP A 132 21.45 -8.89 -3.27
N ILE A 133 20.71 -10.00 -3.25
CA ILE A 133 21.15 -11.26 -3.83
C ILE A 133 20.79 -11.31 -5.32
N LYS A 134 21.78 -11.64 -6.16
CA LYS A 134 21.57 -11.80 -7.60
C LYS A 134 20.75 -13.05 -7.88
N SER A 135 19.58 -12.88 -8.50
CA SER A 135 18.70 -13.97 -8.92
C SER A 135 18.43 -14.99 -7.79
N ALA A 136 18.03 -14.48 -6.62
CA ALA A 136 17.98 -15.24 -5.38
C ALA A 136 17.20 -16.56 -5.46
N TYR A 137 16.06 -16.59 -6.18
CA TYR A 137 15.26 -17.80 -6.32
C TYR A 137 15.85 -18.78 -7.32
N ASP A 138 16.50 -18.30 -8.38
CA ASP A 138 17.03 -19.15 -9.47
C ASP A 138 18.36 -19.82 -9.09
N THR A 139 19.05 -19.27 -8.08
CA THR A 139 20.40 -19.70 -7.64
C THR A 139 20.40 -20.60 -6.40
N VAL A 140 19.23 -20.93 -5.85
CA VAL A 140 19.13 -21.78 -4.65
C VAL A 140 19.68 -23.19 -4.93
N ASP A 141 20.67 -23.62 -4.17
CA ASP A 141 21.04 -25.04 -4.12
C ASP A 141 20.04 -25.79 -3.23
N ARG A 142 19.21 -26.64 -3.86
CA ARG A 142 18.14 -27.36 -3.17
C ARG A 142 18.67 -28.40 -2.18
N ARG A 143 19.89 -28.92 -2.38
CA ARG A 143 20.51 -29.89 -1.47
C ARG A 143 20.69 -29.32 -0.07
N VAL A 144 21.05 -28.04 0.03
CA VAL A 144 21.15 -27.34 1.32
C VAL A 144 19.81 -27.35 2.06
N ILE A 145 18.71 -27.13 1.33
CA ILE A 145 17.37 -27.16 1.92
C ILE A 145 17.03 -28.56 2.41
N TRP A 146 17.28 -29.58 1.58
CA TRP A 146 17.02 -30.98 1.91
C TRP A 146 17.81 -31.41 3.13
N ASP A 147 19.10 -31.04 3.22
CA ASP A 147 19.95 -31.31 4.37
C ASP A 147 19.49 -30.58 5.64
N ALA A 148 19.00 -29.35 5.52
CA ALA A 148 18.45 -28.62 6.65
C ALA A 148 17.14 -29.25 7.17
N LEU A 149 16.29 -29.74 6.26
CA LEU A 149 15.05 -30.43 6.61
C LEU A 149 15.30 -31.86 7.12
N SER A 150 16.32 -32.55 6.60
CA SER A 150 16.66 -33.92 7.04
C SER A 150 17.16 -33.95 8.49
N ARG A 151 17.85 -32.90 8.91
CA ARG A 151 18.29 -32.69 10.31
C ARG A 151 17.21 -32.13 11.23
N SER A 152 16.04 -31.80 10.71
CA SER A 152 14.91 -31.30 11.50
C SER A 152 13.82 -32.37 11.65
N GLY A 153 12.67 -32.02 12.21
CA GLY A 153 11.53 -32.94 12.33
C GLY A 153 10.96 -33.45 11.00
N ALA A 154 11.50 -33.04 9.85
CA ALA A 154 11.07 -33.47 8.53
C ALA A 154 11.86 -34.67 7.97
N GLY A 155 13.00 -35.05 8.56
CA GLY A 155 13.90 -36.05 7.96
C GLY A 155 13.32 -37.45 7.80
N SER A 156 12.54 -37.91 8.77
CA SER A 156 11.88 -39.23 8.71
C SER A 156 10.48 -39.17 8.10
N SER A 157 10.08 -38.03 7.53
CA SER A 157 8.72 -37.80 7.04
C SER A 157 8.61 -38.06 5.52
N PRO A 158 7.48 -38.61 5.05
CA PRO A 158 7.15 -38.68 3.62
C PRO A 158 7.17 -37.33 2.89
N CYS A 159 7.16 -36.22 3.62
CA CYS A 159 7.21 -34.87 3.03
C CYS A 159 8.50 -34.60 2.28
N LEU A 160 9.67 -35.04 2.78
CA LEU A 160 10.95 -34.70 2.15
C LEU A 160 11.05 -35.30 0.73
N PRO A 161 10.77 -36.60 0.51
CA PRO A 161 10.66 -37.16 -0.84
C PRO A 161 9.62 -36.46 -1.73
N LEU A 162 8.46 -36.08 -1.18
CA LEU A 162 7.46 -35.30 -1.93
C LEU A 162 8.00 -33.96 -2.41
N LEU A 163 8.77 -33.25 -1.56
CA LEU A 163 9.41 -32.00 -1.93
C LEU A 163 10.46 -32.21 -3.03
N VAL A 164 11.26 -33.27 -2.94
CA VAL A 164 12.21 -33.66 -3.99
C VAL A 164 11.48 -33.85 -5.32
N HIS A 165 10.37 -34.61 -5.37
CA HIS A 165 9.60 -34.74 -6.61
C HIS A 165 9.00 -33.41 -7.12
N LEU A 166 8.60 -32.51 -6.22
CA LEU A 166 8.00 -31.23 -6.60
C LEU A 166 9.03 -30.22 -7.15
N PHE A 167 10.30 -30.33 -6.76
CA PHE A 167 11.33 -29.33 -7.04
C PHE A 167 12.55 -29.83 -7.84
N ASP A 168 12.97 -31.09 -7.67
CA ASP A 168 14.09 -31.69 -8.40
C ASP A 168 13.62 -32.34 -9.71
N ASP A 169 12.52 -33.09 -9.67
CA ASP A 169 11.96 -33.76 -10.86
C ASP A 169 11.09 -32.84 -11.74
N VAL A 170 11.23 -31.53 -11.57
CA VAL A 170 10.38 -30.58 -12.29
C VAL A 170 10.83 -30.43 -13.75
N SER A 171 9.87 -30.47 -14.66
CA SER A 171 10.02 -30.11 -16.07
C SER A 171 9.49 -28.70 -16.28
N VAL A 172 10.32 -27.82 -16.85
CA VAL A 172 10.02 -26.40 -17.08
C VAL A 172 9.97 -26.09 -18.56
N SER A 173 8.96 -25.35 -18.99
CA SER A 173 8.86 -24.77 -20.33
C SER A 173 8.71 -23.24 -20.24
N VAL A 174 9.19 -22.47 -21.21
CA VAL A 174 9.02 -21.00 -21.24
C VAL A 174 7.94 -20.63 -22.25
N LEU A 175 6.96 -19.85 -21.81
CA LEU A 175 5.86 -19.35 -22.65
C LEU A 175 6.10 -17.88 -22.99
N VAL A 176 6.28 -17.57 -24.28
CA VAL A 176 6.38 -16.20 -24.81
C VAL A 176 5.45 -16.07 -26.00
N SER A 177 4.58 -15.07 -26.01
CA SER A 177 3.67 -14.81 -27.13
C SER A 177 2.87 -16.04 -27.59
N ASN A 178 2.37 -16.84 -26.64
CA ASN A 178 1.68 -18.12 -26.87
C ASN A 178 2.52 -19.25 -27.49
N HIS A 179 3.84 -19.09 -27.59
CA HIS A 179 4.75 -20.13 -28.05
C HIS A 179 5.50 -20.70 -26.86
N SER A 180 5.56 -22.04 -26.77
CA SER A 180 6.26 -22.75 -25.70
C SER A 180 7.62 -23.22 -26.19
N SER A 181 8.65 -23.05 -25.36
CA SER A 181 9.94 -23.70 -25.59
C SER A 181 9.84 -25.22 -25.43
N ALA A 182 10.87 -25.93 -25.88
CA ALA A 182 11.13 -27.29 -25.44
C ALA A 182 11.27 -27.33 -23.90
N PRO A 183 10.79 -28.40 -23.24
CA PRO A 183 10.92 -28.57 -21.81
C PRO A 183 12.37 -28.86 -21.40
N PHE A 184 12.77 -28.38 -20.22
CA PHE A 184 14.07 -28.65 -19.61
C PHE A 184 13.94 -28.82 -18.09
N SER A 185 14.92 -29.43 -17.44
CA SER A 185 14.94 -29.61 -15.98
C SER A 185 15.94 -28.67 -15.33
N PRO A 186 15.51 -27.73 -14.46
CA PRO A 186 16.41 -26.78 -13.81
C PRO A 186 17.24 -27.47 -12.73
N VAL A 187 18.57 -27.32 -12.78
CA VAL A 187 19.51 -27.90 -11.80
C VAL A 187 19.45 -27.18 -10.46
N THR A 188 19.28 -25.85 -10.48
CA THR A 188 19.19 -25.01 -9.28
C THR A 188 17.87 -24.26 -9.23
N GLY A 189 17.60 -23.69 -8.06
CA GLY A 189 16.55 -22.74 -7.84
C GLY A 189 15.25 -23.36 -7.33
N VAL A 190 14.41 -22.50 -6.78
CA VAL A 190 13.03 -22.81 -6.39
C VAL A 190 12.06 -22.12 -7.35
N LEU A 191 10.91 -22.74 -7.60
CA LEU A 191 9.96 -22.23 -8.59
C LEU A 191 9.34 -20.90 -8.15
N GLN A 192 9.56 -19.83 -8.90
CA GLN A 192 9.03 -18.51 -8.56
C GLN A 192 7.54 -18.42 -8.90
N GLY A 193 6.69 -18.83 -7.96
CA GLY A 193 5.23 -18.92 -8.15
C GLY A 193 4.59 -20.11 -7.41
N SER A 194 5.41 -21.09 -7.00
CA SER A 194 5.01 -22.14 -6.05
C SER A 194 4.73 -21.55 -4.67
N VAL A 195 3.81 -22.20 -3.94
CA VAL A 195 3.38 -21.82 -2.60
C VAL A 195 4.48 -22.09 -1.58
N LEU A 196 5.30 -23.13 -1.76
CA LEU A 196 6.33 -23.55 -0.80
C LEU A 196 7.67 -22.84 -1.00
N SER A 197 7.99 -22.37 -2.21
CA SER A 197 9.27 -21.70 -2.51
C SER A 197 9.67 -20.60 -1.52
N PRO A 198 8.77 -19.71 -1.04
CA PRO A 198 9.15 -18.66 -0.10
C PRO A 198 9.62 -19.21 1.27
N HIS A 199 9.00 -20.29 1.74
CA HIS A 199 9.40 -20.97 2.97
C HIS A 199 10.73 -21.70 2.79
N LEU A 200 10.87 -22.46 1.70
CA LEU A 200 12.10 -23.18 1.37
C LEU A 200 13.30 -22.23 1.20
N TYR A 201 13.10 -21.08 0.56
CA TYR A 201 14.11 -20.02 0.48
C TYR A 201 14.47 -19.47 1.86
N SER A 202 13.49 -19.32 2.74
CA SER A 202 13.75 -18.85 4.11
C SER A 202 14.59 -19.85 4.90
N VAL A 203 14.38 -21.16 4.72
CA VAL A 203 15.21 -22.24 5.29
C VAL A 203 16.62 -22.19 4.71
N TYR A 204 16.75 -22.02 3.40
CA TYR A 204 18.04 -21.95 2.70
C TYR A 204 18.97 -20.85 3.24
N ILE A 205 18.46 -19.64 3.46
CA ILE A 205 19.29 -18.50 3.92
C ILE A 205 19.43 -18.42 5.45
N ASN A 206 18.77 -19.31 6.21
CA ASN A 206 18.54 -19.15 7.65
C ASN A 206 19.81 -19.18 8.52
N THR A 207 20.92 -19.69 7.99
CA THR A 207 22.22 -19.76 8.69
C THR A 207 22.96 -18.43 8.72
N LEU A 208 22.65 -17.51 7.79
CA LEU A 208 23.36 -16.23 7.66
C LEU A 208 23.29 -15.37 8.94
N PRO A 209 22.13 -15.13 9.57
CA PRO A 209 22.07 -14.26 10.75
C PRO A 209 22.94 -14.77 11.90
N ALA A 210 22.95 -16.08 12.15
CA ALA A 210 23.75 -16.68 13.21
C ALA A 210 25.26 -16.50 12.95
N LEU A 211 25.70 -16.67 11.70
CA LEU A 211 27.09 -16.40 11.30
C LEU A 211 27.46 -14.94 11.55
N LEU A 212 26.60 -13.99 11.15
CA LEU A 212 26.87 -12.57 11.29
C LEU A 212 26.95 -12.12 12.76
N ARG A 213 26.22 -12.76 13.68
CA ARG A 213 26.28 -12.42 15.11
C ARG A 213 27.66 -12.65 15.75
N GLN A 214 28.52 -13.47 15.16
CA GLN A 214 29.86 -13.76 15.68
C GLN A 214 30.77 -12.52 15.74
N VAL A 215 30.49 -11.51 14.91
CA VAL A 215 31.24 -10.24 14.83
C VAL A 215 30.40 -9.04 15.29
N ALA A 216 29.41 -9.28 16.16
CA ALA A 216 28.49 -8.27 16.61
C ALA A 216 29.17 -7.19 17.48
N ALA A 217 28.80 -5.93 17.26
CA ALA A 217 29.23 -4.83 18.11
C ALA A 217 28.41 -4.81 19.43
N PRO A 218 29.00 -4.39 20.57
CA PRO A 218 28.28 -4.31 21.85
C PRO A 218 26.94 -3.56 21.77
N ALA A 219 26.90 -2.44 21.03
CA ALA A 219 25.69 -1.64 20.83
C ALA A 219 24.55 -2.34 20.06
N THR A 220 24.77 -3.52 19.49
CA THR A 220 23.75 -4.33 18.79
C THR A 220 23.08 -5.38 19.68
N HIS A 221 23.56 -5.59 20.91
CA HIS A 221 22.97 -6.52 21.90
C HIS A 221 21.71 -5.90 22.49
N LEU A 222 20.53 -6.32 21.99
CA LEU A 222 19.27 -5.59 22.19
C LEU A 222 18.06 -6.45 22.57
N VAL A 223 18.15 -7.75 22.37
CA VAL A 223 17.02 -8.67 22.56
C VAL A 223 17.39 -9.69 23.64
N PRO A 224 16.58 -9.93 24.67
CA PRO A 224 16.83 -10.98 25.65
C PRO A 224 16.97 -12.34 24.97
N SER A 225 17.92 -13.17 25.42
CA SER A 225 17.96 -14.57 25.03
C SER A 225 16.67 -15.27 25.42
N SER A 226 16.18 -16.16 24.54
CA SER A 226 15.09 -17.07 24.86
C SER A 226 15.54 -18.28 25.69
N ASP A 227 16.86 -18.51 25.77
CA ASP A 227 17.41 -19.68 26.41
C ASP A 227 17.61 -19.39 27.90
N SER A 228 16.91 -20.14 28.74
CA SER A 228 16.91 -19.99 30.21
C SER A 228 18.28 -20.25 30.85
N ALA A 229 19.23 -20.82 30.11
CA ALA A 229 20.58 -21.13 30.56
C ALA A 229 21.58 -19.97 30.38
N ASP A 230 21.25 -18.97 29.54
CA ASP A 230 22.15 -17.84 29.26
C ASP A 230 21.37 -16.52 29.36
N ALA A 231 21.56 -15.79 30.46
CA ALA A 231 20.89 -14.52 30.75
C ALA A 231 21.37 -13.34 29.87
N GLY A 232 22.05 -13.64 28.77
CA GLY A 232 22.63 -12.68 27.83
C GLY A 232 21.62 -11.97 26.92
N MET A 233 22.05 -10.85 26.36
CA MET A 233 21.34 -10.17 25.28
C MET A 233 21.85 -10.70 23.93
N VAL A 234 20.94 -11.12 23.05
CA VAL A 234 21.24 -11.53 21.67
C VAL A 234 21.48 -10.29 20.81
N PRO A 235 22.56 -10.26 20.00
CA PRO A 235 22.79 -9.20 19.05
C PRO A 235 21.84 -9.26 17.84
N VAL A 236 21.39 -8.08 17.42
CA VAL A 236 20.61 -7.86 16.20
C VAL A 236 21.40 -6.92 15.29
N ASN A 237 22.32 -7.51 14.53
CA ASN A 237 23.22 -6.83 13.59
C ASN A 237 22.88 -7.12 12.12
N SER A 238 21.79 -7.86 11.86
CA SER A 238 21.27 -8.08 10.52
C SER A 238 19.74 -8.14 10.51
N LEU A 239 19.15 -7.77 9.38
CA LEU A 239 17.72 -7.92 9.08
C LEU A 239 17.57 -8.52 7.69
N LEU A 240 16.75 -9.55 7.57
CA LEU A 240 16.50 -10.23 6.31
C LEU A 240 15.02 -10.07 5.95
N PHE A 241 14.76 -9.75 4.68
CA PHE A 241 13.44 -9.83 4.10
C PHE A 241 13.56 -10.45 2.71
N ALA A 242 13.50 -11.78 2.66
CA ALA A 242 13.82 -12.54 1.45
C ALA A 242 15.28 -12.27 0.99
N ASP A 243 15.46 -11.71 -0.20
CA ASP A 243 16.73 -11.38 -0.85
C ASP A 243 17.31 -10.02 -0.42
N ASP A 244 16.49 -9.14 0.16
CA ASP A 244 16.94 -7.87 0.72
C ASP A 244 17.52 -8.10 2.13
N VAL A 245 18.81 -7.81 2.31
CA VAL A 245 19.51 -7.94 3.59
C VAL A 245 20.08 -6.59 4.02
N ALA A 246 19.91 -6.22 5.29
CA ALA A 246 20.55 -5.05 5.88
C ALA A 246 21.46 -5.51 7.03
N VAL A 247 22.75 -5.20 6.97
CA VAL A 247 23.71 -5.44 8.06
C VAL A 247 24.07 -4.11 8.74
N ILE A 248 24.21 -4.11 10.06
CA ILE A 248 24.32 -2.89 10.88
C ILE A 248 25.34 -3.05 12.01
N GLY A 249 26.22 -2.06 12.18
CA GLY A 249 27.22 -2.06 13.25
C GLY A 249 28.23 -0.91 13.16
N SER A 250 29.39 -1.10 13.79
CA SER A 250 30.56 -0.24 13.56
C SER A 250 31.18 -0.50 12.19
N ALA A 251 31.97 0.45 11.66
CA ALA A 251 32.66 0.26 10.38
C ALA A 251 33.49 -1.04 10.33
N LYS A 252 34.20 -1.34 11.43
CA LYS A 252 34.96 -2.59 11.58
C LYS A 252 34.06 -3.82 11.52
N SER A 253 33.00 -3.87 12.33
CA SER A 253 32.09 -5.02 12.36
C SER A 253 31.36 -5.23 11.02
N VAL A 254 30.97 -4.14 10.33
CA VAL A 254 30.32 -4.25 9.01
C VAL A 254 31.30 -4.78 7.98
N LYS A 255 32.56 -4.36 8.00
CA LYS A 255 33.59 -4.90 7.11
C LYS A 255 33.77 -6.40 7.31
N GLU A 256 33.87 -6.86 8.55
CA GLU A 256 33.97 -8.29 8.88
C GLU A 256 32.70 -9.06 8.47
N MET A 257 31.51 -8.49 8.70
CA MET A 257 30.24 -9.08 8.25
C MET A 257 30.15 -9.20 6.73
N LEU A 258 30.67 -8.24 5.95
CA LEU A 258 30.69 -8.33 4.50
C LEU A 258 31.54 -9.51 4.02
N LYS A 259 32.68 -9.76 4.68
CA LYS A 259 33.52 -10.93 4.40
C LYS A 259 32.77 -12.24 4.70
N LEU A 260 32.09 -12.33 5.85
CA LEU A 260 31.27 -13.49 6.21
C LEU A 260 30.10 -13.69 5.23
N CYS A 261 29.46 -12.60 4.79
CA CYS A 261 28.43 -12.65 3.75
C CYS A 261 28.98 -13.23 2.44
N GLU A 262 30.19 -12.85 2.03
CA GLU A 262 30.86 -13.36 0.84
C GLU A 262 31.18 -14.85 0.97
N GLU A 263 31.83 -15.27 2.06
CA GLU A 263 32.14 -16.68 2.36
C GLU A 263 30.87 -17.54 2.38
N HIS A 264 29.80 -17.06 3.03
CA HIS A 264 28.51 -17.74 3.10
C HIS A 264 27.83 -17.86 1.73
N SER A 265 27.95 -16.84 0.88
CA SER A 265 27.41 -16.91 -0.48
C SER A 265 28.15 -17.93 -1.34
N LEU A 266 29.48 -18.03 -1.16
CA LEU A 266 30.32 -18.98 -1.87
C LEU A 266 30.00 -20.42 -1.46
N SER A 267 29.81 -20.67 -0.16
CA SER A 267 29.51 -22.00 0.36
C SER A 267 28.12 -22.51 -0.05
N LEU A 268 27.12 -21.64 -0.13
CA LEU A 268 25.75 -22.01 -0.50
C LEU A 268 25.48 -21.96 -2.01
N GLY A 269 26.34 -21.32 -2.79
CA GLY A 269 26.22 -21.26 -4.25
C GLY A 269 25.42 -20.07 -4.81
N TYR A 270 25.00 -19.11 -3.97
CA TYR A 270 24.41 -17.85 -4.43
C TYR A 270 25.46 -16.74 -4.57
N ARG A 271 25.08 -15.59 -5.12
CA ARG A 271 25.96 -14.41 -5.23
C ARG A 271 25.25 -13.13 -4.83
N TRP A 272 25.97 -12.24 -4.15
CA TRP A 272 25.52 -10.86 -3.95
C TRP A 272 25.61 -10.06 -5.26
N ASN A 273 24.87 -8.96 -5.33
CA ASN A 273 24.90 -8.02 -6.44
C ASN A 273 25.47 -6.67 -6.01
N PRO A 274 26.80 -6.48 -6.02
CA PRO A 274 27.44 -5.25 -5.56
C PRO A 274 26.87 -3.97 -6.19
N SER A 275 26.43 -4.03 -7.45
CA SER A 275 25.86 -2.88 -8.18
C SER A 275 24.53 -2.35 -7.63
N LYS A 276 23.83 -3.16 -6.82
CA LYS A 276 22.60 -2.76 -6.14
C LYS A 276 22.76 -2.65 -4.63
N CYS A 277 23.89 -3.11 -4.10
CA CYS A 277 24.24 -2.91 -2.71
C CYS A 277 24.62 -1.44 -2.48
N ALA A 278 24.52 -0.96 -1.25
CA ALA A 278 24.96 0.38 -0.88
C ALA A 278 25.27 0.46 0.61
N VAL A 279 26.10 1.43 1.00
CA VAL A 279 26.46 1.67 2.39
C VAL A 279 26.04 3.07 2.82
N LEU A 280 25.37 3.15 3.96
CA LEU A 280 24.99 4.37 4.65
C LEU A 280 25.88 4.57 5.90
N ASN A 281 26.20 5.83 6.22
CA ASN A 281 26.94 6.25 7.42
C ASN A 281 28.38 5.75 7.56
N HIS A 282 29.04 5.36 6.46
CA HIS A 282 30.47 5.09 6.53
C HIS A 282 31.23 6.36 6.94
N PRO A 283 32.14 6.31 7.93
CA PRO A 283 32.95 7.47 8.30
C PRO A 283 33.80 7.89 7.09
N GLN A 284 33.47 9.01 6.47
CA GLN A 284 34.40 9.64 5.53
C GLN A 284 35.48 10.30 6.39
N SER A 285 36.76 10.03 6.10
CA SER A 285 37.85 10.82 6.68
C SER A 285 37.60 12.28 6.34
N SER A 286 37.24 13.06 7.35
CA SER A 286 37.26 14.51 7.27
C SER A 286 38.72 14.94 7.17
N SER A 287 39.23 14.99 5.95
CA SER A 287 40.43 15.75 5.60
C SER A 287 40.13 16.54 4.35
N SER A 288 39.44 17.66 4.55
CA SER A 288 39.71 18.92 3.84
C SER A 288 41.11 19.41 4.20
N SER A 289 42.11 18.62 3.87
CA SER A 289 43.50 18.98 3.80
C SER A 289 44.06 18.27 2.58
N SER A 290 44.59 19.08 1.67
CA SER A 290 45.29 18.73 0.47
C SER A 290 46.43 17.72 0.73
N SER A 291 46.11 16.43 0.67
CA SER A 291 47.09 15.40 0.33
C SER A 291 46.40 14.23 -0.36
N SER A 292 46.87 13.95 -1.58
CA SER A 292 46.42 12.91 -2.49
C SER A 292 46.93 11.54 -2.07
N THR A 293 46.55 11.07 -0.89
CA THR A 293 46.70 9.66 -0.51
C THR A 293 45.34 8.98 -0.60
N LEU A 294 45.18 8.09 -1.58
CA LEU A 294 44.02 7.21 -1.66
C LEU A 294 43.81 6.52 -0.30
N PRO A 295 42.55 6.35 0.17
CA PRO A 295 42.30 5.53 1.35
C PRO A 295 42.93 4.16 1.11
N SER A 296 43.73 3.71 2.08
CA SER A 296 44.35 2.39 2.07
C SER A 296 43.30 1.32 1.75
N SER A 297 43.66 0.33 0.95
CA SER A 297 42.75 -0.77 0.53
C SER A 297 42.06 -1.45 1.72
N SER A 298 42.69 -1.42 2.90
CA SER A 298 42.17 -1.98 4.15
C SER A 298 40.96 -1.28 4.76
N ASP A 299 40.54 -0.09 4.36
CA ASP A 299 39.34 0.55 4.97
C ASP A 299 38.09 0.50 4.08
N ARG A 300 38.20 -0.07 2.87
CA ARG A 300 37.08 -0.13 1.93
C ARG A 300 36.08 -1.21 2.31
N LEU A 301 34.79 -0.84 2.29
CA LEU A 301 33.68 -1.78 2.40
C LEU A 301 33.36 -2.33 0.99
N GLN A 302 33.57 -3.62 0.79
CA GLN A 302 33.50 -4.26 -0.52
C GLN A 302 32.91 -5.68 -0.44
N LEU A 303 32.47 -6.20 -1.59
CA LEU A 303 32.10 -7.60 -1.81
C LEU A 303 32.76 -8.07 -3.11
N TYR A 304 33.43 -9.23 -3.09
CA TYR A 304 34.17 -9.78 -4.24
C TYR A 304 35.11 -8.75 -4.87
N ASP A 305 35.90 -8.08 -4.04
CA ASP A 305 36.80 -6.97 -4.41
C ASP A 305 36.12 -5.77 -5.11
N THR A 306 34.79 -5.73 -5.11
CA THR A 306 34.01 -4.64 -5.68
C THR A 306 33.60 -3.68 -4.56
N PRO A 307 34.07 -2.42 -4.54
CA PRO A 307 33.71 -1.47 -3.50
C PRO A 307 32.22 -1.15 -3.56
N LEU A 308 31.58 -1.11 -2.40
CA LEU A 308 30.16 -0.77 -2.29
C LEU A 308 29.99 0.76 -2.32
N PRO A 309 29.00 1.28 -3.08
CA PRO A 309 28.78 2.72 -3.16
C PRO A 309 28.35 3.28 -1.80
N LEU A 310 28.99 4.37 -1.39
CA LEU A 310 28.60 5.14 -0.21
C LEU A 310 27.48 6.11 -0.60
N VAL A 311 26.39 6.12 0.18
CA VAL A 311 25.21 6.93 -0.11
C VAL A 311 24.72 7.66 1.15
N ASP A 312 24.13 8.84 0.97
CA ASP A 312 23.48 9.60 2.05
C ASP A 312 22.04 9.15 2.31
N GLU A 313 21.41 8.54 1.30
CA GLU A 313 20.06 8.01 1.35
C GLU A 313 19.96 6.66 0.62
N PHE A 314 19.24 5.70 1.21
CA PHE A 314 18.92 4.42 0.57
C PHE A 314 17.46 4.02 0.77
N VAL A 315 16.83 3.44 -0.24
CA VAL A 315 15.43 2.97 -0.18
C VAL A 315 15.39 1.48 0.18
N TYR A 316 15.24 1.17 1.47
CA TYR A 316 15.11 -0.19 1.97
C TYR A 316 13.65 -0.60 2.11
N LEU A 317 13.24 -1.70 1.47
CA LEU A 317 11.86 -2.21 1.47
C LEU A 317 10.81 -1.15 1.08
N GLY A 318 11.20 -0.26 0.17
CA GLY A 318 10.37 0.86 -0.29
C GLY A 318 10.27 2.03 0.69
N VAL A 319 11.08 2.09 1.73
CA VAL A 319 11.10 3.20 2.68
C VAL A 319 12.50 3.83 2.69
N PRO A 320 12.62 5.17 2.54
CA PRO A 320 13.93 5.81 2.48
C PRO A 320 14.54 5.98 3.88
N PHE A 321 15.83 5.67 3.96
CA PHE A 321 16.68 5.81 5.14
C PHE A 321 17.79 6.81 4.85
N VAL A 322 17.94 7.77 5.76
CA VAL A 322 19.07 8.69 5.84
C VAL A 322 19.88 8.35 7.09
N LYS A 323 20.91 9.14 7.39
CA LYS A 323 21.82 8.95 8.54
C LYS A 323 21.13 8.57 9.86
N SER A 324 20.02 9.23 10.19
CA SER A 324 19.25 9.01 11.43
C SER A 324 18.13 7.96 11.33
N GLY A 325 18.00 7.28 10.19
CA GLY A 325 16.99 6.28 9.92
C GLY A 325 15.89 6.78 8.96
N LEU A 326 14.65 6.38 9.20
CA LEU A 326 13.50 6.67 8.32
C LEU A 326 13.32 8.18 8.06
N SER A 327 13.32 8.56 6.78
CA SER A 327 13.10 9.95 6.33
C SER A 327 11.68 10.19 5.83
N ALA A 328 10.90 10.93 6.62
CA ALA A 328 9.55 11.34 6.23
C ALA A 328 9.53 12.24 4.97
N PRO A 329 10.37 13.28 4.84
CA PRO A 329 10.42 14.10 3.63
C PRO A 329 10.77 13.29 2.39
N SER A 330 11.80 12.43 2.47
CA SER A 330 12.22 11.59 1.35
C SER A 330 11.12 10.61 0.96
N LEU A 331 10.33 10.11 1.91
CA LEU A 331 9.20 9.22 1.62
C LEU A 331 8.15 9.94 0.75
N VAL A 332 7.84 11.20 1.05
CA VAL A 332 6.88 11.99 0.24
C VAL A 332 7.42 12.21 -1.17
N SER A 333 8.70 12.58 -1.30
CA SER A 333 9.37 12.79 -2.58
C SER A 333 9.42 11.51 -3.41
N LEU A 334 9.75 10.37 -2.80
CA LEU A 334 9.81 9.06 -3.45
C LEU A 334 8.46 8.63 -4.03
N ARG A 335 7.35 8.93 -3.35
CA ARG A 335 6.02 8.49 -3.76
C ARG A 335 5.36 9.41 -4.78
N SER A 336 5.65 10.71 -4.74
CA SER A 336 4.96 11.73 -5.55
C SER A 336 4.93 11.43 -7.06
N PRO A 337 6.03 11.06 -7.73
CA PRO A 337 6.02 10.79 -9.17
C PRO A 337 5.12 9.60 -9.54
N GLY A 338 5.19 8.51 -8.77
CA GLY A 338 4.39 7.31 -9.00
C GLY A 338 2.89 7.57 -8.84
N VAL A 339 2.49 8.39 -7.87
CA VAL A 339 1.10 8.82 -7.66
C VAL A 339 0.59 9.61 -8.85
N LEU A 340 1.36 10.62 -9.28
CA LEU A 340 0.98 11.47 -10.40
C LEU A 340 0.92 10.68 -11.70
N LYS A 341 1.83 9.71 -11.90
CA LYS A 341 1.78 8.80 -13.06
C LYS A 341 0.51 7.97 -13.07
N VAL A 342 0.15 7.33 -11.96
CA VAL A 342 -1.11 6.55 -11.87
C VAL A 342 -2.31 7.46 -12.07
N MET A 343 -2.33 8.64 -11.43
CA MET A 343 -3.41 9.60 -11.60
C MET A 343 -3.54 10.08 -13.04
N ALA A 344 -2.43 10.31 -13.75
CA ALA A 344 -2.42 10.68 -15.16
C ALA A 344 -2.96 9.57 -16.07
N ILE A 345 -2.60 8.30 -15.80
CA ILE A 345 -3.15 7.13 -16.52
C ILE A 345 -4.66 7.05 -16.30
N LEU A 346 -5.10 7.14 -15.03
CA LEU A 346 -6.52 7.13 -14.70
C LEU A 346 -7.26 8.28 -15.36
N ASN A 347 -6.67 9.48 -15.37
CA ASN A 347 -7.25 10.65 -16.01
C ASN A 347 -7.46 10.40 -17.52
N LYS A 348 -6.49 9.79 -18.21
CA LYS A 348 -6.61 9.45 -19.65
C LYS A 348 -7.72 8.45 -19.95
N ILE A 349 -8.00 7.49 -19.06
CA ILE A 349 -9.07 6.50 -19.25
C ILE A 349 -10.45 6.99 -18.78
N GLY A 350 -10.60 8.27 -18.48
CA GLY A 350 -11.89 8.87 -18.12
C GLY A 350 -12.11 9.12 -16.62
N VAL A 351 -11.10 8.96 -15.75
CA VAL A 351 -11.18 9.41 -14.34
C VAL A 351 -10.99 10.93 -14.26
N ASN A 352 -11.95 11.64 -14.81
CA ASN A 352 -11.97 13.10 -14.97
C ASN A 352 -13.43 13.56 -15.15
N ARG A 353 -13.66 14.88 -15.22
CA ARG A 353 -15.00 15.46 -15.40
C ARG A 353 -15.71 15.06 -16.71
N GLN A 354 -14.95 14.60 -17.70
CA GLN A 354 -15.41 14.24 -19.03
C GLN A 354 -15.71 12.74 -19.21
N GLY A 355 -15.32 11.88 -18.27
CA GLY A 355 -15.56 10.45 -18.34
C GLY A 355 -16.55 10.00 -17.28
N PHE A 356 -16.04 9.30 -16.28
CA PHE A 356 -16.81 8.72 -15.19
C PHE A 356 -17.44 9.76 -14.26
N SER A 357 -18.49 9.36 -13.56
CA SER A 357 -19.10 10.18 -12.51
C SER A 357 -18.09 10.53 -11.41
N LEU A 358 -18.21 11.70 -10.79
CA LEU A 358 -17.32 12.11 -9.70
C LEU A 358 -17.31 11.10 -8.54
N LEU A 359 -18.43 10.45 -8.25
CA LEU A 359 -18.49 9.39 -7.24
C LEU A 359 -17.66 8.16 -7.63
N LEU A 360 -17.70 7.73 -8.89
CA LEU A 360 -16.85 6.64 -9.35
C LEU A 360 -15.39 7.09 -9.37
N CYS A 361 -15.09 8.31 -9.83
CA CYS A 361 -13.75 8.88 -9.82
C CYS A 361 -13.13 8.92 -8.41
N SER A 362 -13.89 9.35 -7.39
CA SER A 362 -13.42 9.40 -6.01
C SER A 362 -13.16 8.00 -5.43
N ARG A 363 -13.97 7.00 -5.81
CA ARG A 363 -13.74 5.60 -5.46
C ARG A 363 -12.50 5.03 -6.14
N LEU A 364 -12.33 5.26 -7.43
CA LEU A 364 -11.14 4.84 -8.18
C LEU A 364 -9.86 5.50 -7.61
N TYR A 365 -9.93 6.78 -7.23
CA TYR A 365 -8.85 7.45 -6.52
C TYR A 365 -8.53 6.75 -5.20
N ALA A 366 -9.54 6.51 -4.35
CA ALA A 366 -9.37 5.87 -3.04
C ALA A 366 -8.85 4.43 -3.14
N THR A 367 -9.14 3.73 -4.24
CA THR A 367 -8.75 2.34 -4.48
C THR A 367 -7.37 2.20 -5.13
N PHE A 368 -7.03 3.04 -6.10
CA PHE A 368 -5.82 2.85 -6.93
C PHE A 368 -4.74 3.90 -6.70
N VAL A 369 -5.11 5.14 -6.40
CA VAL A 369 -4.16 6.25 -6.23
C VAL A 369 -3.72 6.37 -4.77
N ARG A 370 -4.68 6.42 -3.84
CA ARG A 370 -4.41 6.64 -2.41
C ARG A 370 -3.44 5.63 -1.80
N PRO A 371 -3.59 4.30 -2.04
CA PRO A 371 -2.67 3.32 -1.46
C PRO A 371 -1.21 3.49 -1.91
N LYS A 372 -0.95 4.10 -3.09
CA LYS A 372 0.41 4.27 -3.61
C LYS A 372 1.27 5.23 -2.80
N PHE A 373 0.69 6.23 -2.16
CA PHE A 373 1.43 7.13 -1.27
C PHE A 373 1.18 6.89 0.22
N GLU A 374 0.21 6.06 0.59
CA GLU A 374 0.01 5.64 1.99
C GLU A 374 1.11 4.68 2.49
N TYR A 375 1.79 3.95 1.60
CA TYR A 375 2.84 3.01 1.99
C TYR A 375 3.99 3.73 2.70
N GLY A 376 4.34 3.27 3.92
CA GLY A 376 5.37 3.85 4.77
C GLY A 376 4.87 4.93 5.72
N LEU A 377 3.68 5.52 5.50
CA LEU A 377 3.17 6.59 6.37
C LEU A 377 2.86 6.13 7.79
N ALA A 378 2.45 4.86 7.97
CA ALA A 378 2.09 4.29 9.26
C ALA A 378 3.25 4.21 10.27
N ILE A 379 4.49 4.20 9.78
CA ILE A 379 5.71 4.10 10.61
C ILE A 379 6.54 5.38 10.55
N SER A 380 6.05 6.44 9.91
CA SER A 380 6.80 7.66 9.66
C SER A 380 6.31 8.81 10.54
N ARG A 381 7.23 9.67 10.98
CA ARG A 381 6.91 10.81 11.86
C ARG A 381 6.85 12.03 10.96
N MET A 382 5.64 12.44 10.62
CA MET A 382 5.41 13.54 9.72
C MET A 382 5.48 14.87 10.48
N THR A 383 6.25 15.81 9.96
CA THR A 383 6.22 17.21 10.41
C THR A 383 5.00 17.93 9.83
N ALA A 384 4.74 19.17 10.27
CA ALA A 384 3.67 19.98 9.71
C ALA A 384 3.89 20.27 8.21
N THR A 385 5.14 20.45 7.78
CA THR A 385 5.51 20.67 6.37
C THR A 385 5.29 19.41 5.54
N ASP A 386 5.66 18.23 6.04
CA ASP A 386 5.41 16.96 5.37
C ASP A 386 3.91 16.72 5.16
N LEU A 387 3.11 16.97 6.21
CA LEU A 387 1.65 16.83 6.14
C LEU A 387 1.04 17.78 5.12
N LYS A 388 1.54 19.03 5.04
CA LYS A 388 1.11 20.00 4.02
C LYS A 388 1.49 19.52 2.61
N SER A 389 2.68 18.96 2.44
CA SER A 389 3.15 18.43 1.15
C SER A 389 2.27 17.27 0.66
N ILE A 390 1.98 16.30 1.53
CA ILE A 390 1.10 15.17 1.22
C ILE A 390 -0.33 15.64 0.93
N GLU A 391 -0.85 16.59 1.71
CA GLU A 391 -2.18 17.15 1.47
C GLU A 391 -2.25 17.88 0.12
N ASN A 392 -1.22 18.65 -0.25
CA ASN A 392 -1.11 19.30 -1.55
C ASN A 392 -1.08 18.29 -2.71
N LEU A 393 -0.39 17.16 -2.53
CA LEU A 393 -0.36 16.08 -3.52
C LEU A 393 -1.75 15.44 -3.70
N GLN A 394 -2.46 15.16 -2.60
CA GLN A 394 -3.85 14.71 -2.63
C GLN A 394 -4.72 15.74 -3.36
N ASP A 395 -4.60 17.01 -3.01
CA ASP A 395 -5.37 18.11 -3.56
C ASP A 395 -5.18 18.28 -5.07
N ARG A 396 -3.94 18.14 -5.55
CA ARG A 396 -3.64 18.09 -6.98
C ARG A 396 -4.38 16.95 -7.67
N CYS A 397 -4.39 15.75 -7.08
CA CYS A 397 -5.12 14.61 -7.65
C CYS A 397 -6.64 14.87 -7.68
N LEU A 398 -7.21 15.40 -6.58
CA LEU A 398 -8.64 15.68 -6.49
C LEU A 398 -9.11 16.72 -7.51
N ARG A 399 -8.29 17.75 -7.77
CA ARG A 399 -8.58 18.75 -8.82
C ARG A 399 -8.58 18.15 -10.22
N LEU A 400 -7.70 17.17 -10.49
CA LEU A 400 -7.72 16.43 -11.76
C LEU A 400 -9.01 15.60 -11.93
N LEU A 401 -9.59 15.05 -10.84
CA LEU A 401 -10.86 14.32 -10.90
C LEU A 401 -12.01 15.19 -11.41
N VAL A 402 -12.09 16.43 -10.93
CA VAL A 402 -13.17 17.37 -11.27
C VAL A 402 -12.84 18.29 -12.44
N GLY A 403 -11.62 18.20 -13.00
CA GLY A 403 -11.11 19.16 -13.99
C GLY A 403 -11.16 20.60 -13.47
N GLY A 404 -10.84 20.78 -12.18
CA GLY A 404 -10.88 22.05 -11.48
C GLY A 404 -9.60 22.87 -11.64
N HIS A 405 -9.72 24.17 -11.43
CA HIS A 405 -8.60 25.11 -11.44
C HIS A 405 -7.71 24.95 -10.20
N ARG A 406 -6.50 25.54 -10.22
CA ARG A 406 -5.56 25.57 -9.08
C ARG A 406 -6.07 26.28 -7.82
N THR A 407 -7.25 26.89 -7.86
CA THR A 407 -7.90 27.52 -6.70
C THR A 407 -9.16 26.79 -6.26
N SER A 408 -9.56 25.71 -6.96
CA SER A 408 -10.76 24.96 -6.60
C SER A 408 -10.64 24.38 -5.19
N SER A 409 -11.71 24.53 -4.40
CA SER A 409 -11.74 24.05 -3.02
C SER A 409 -11.77 22.53 -2.98
N THR A 410 -10.70 21.95 -2.46
CA THR A 410 -10.54 20.52 -2.25
C THR A 410 -11.24 20.05 -0.98
N THR A 411 -11.48 20.95 -0.01
CA THR A 411 -12.29 20.70 1.18
C THR A 411 -13.72 20.30 0.80
N ILE A 412 -14.34 21.02 -0.15
CA ILE A 412 -15.69 20.66 -0.63
C ILE A 412 -15.68 19.32 -1.35
N ILE A 413 -14.69 19.07 -2.22
CA ILE A 413 -14.56 17.78 -2.93
C ILE A 413 -14.46 16.63 -1.91
N LYS A 414 -13.61 16.78 -0.89
CA LYS A 414 -13.46 15.80 0.20
C LYS A 414 -14.76 15.57 0.96
N HIS A 415 -15.49 16.63 1.26
CA HIS A 415 -16.76 16.57 1.98
C HIS A 415 -17.83 15.82 1.18
N ILE A 416 -18.16 16.29 -0.03
CA ILE A 416 -19.24 15.71 -0.85
C ILE A 416 -18.96 14.25 -1.28
N THR A 417 -17.68 13.88 -1.40
CA THR A 417 -17.25 12.51 -1.74
C THR A 417 -16.91 11.65 -0.54
N THR A 418 -16.96 12.20 0.68
CA THR A 418 -16.51 11.55 1.94
C THR A 418 -15.04 11.14 1.99
N LEU A 419 -14.16 11.72 1.16
CA LEU A 419 -12.71 11.45 1.22
C LEU A 419 -12.08 12.17 2.43
N PRO A 420 -11.24 11.50 3.25
CA PRO A 420 -10.59 12.12 4.41
C PRO A 420 -9.46 13.07 3.99
N SER A 421 -9.07 13.97 4.90
CA SER A 421 -7.76 14.62 4.82
C SER A 421 -6.65 13.57 4.98
N MET A 422 -5.45 13.88 4.51
CA MET A 422 -4.30 13.00 4.67
C MET A 422 -3.82 12.93 6.11
N ARG A 423 -3.99 14.00 6.89
CA ARG A 423 -3.75 13.95 8.35
C ARG A 423 -4.61 12.88 9.03
N HIS A 424 -5.94 12.93 8.86
CA HIS A 424 -6.84 11.93 9.43
C HIS A 424 -6.51 10.52 8.93
N ARG A 425 -6.12 10.40 7.65
CA ARG A 425 -5.75 9.13 7.05
C ARG A 425 -4.48 8.54 7.68
N ILE A 426 -3.46 9.35 7.91
CA ILE A 426 -2.22 8.97 8.59
C ILE A 426 -2.52 8.55 10.03
N ASP A 427 -3.36 9.30 10.75
CA ASP A 427 -3.76 8.93 12.12
C ASP A 427 -4.41 7.54 12.16
N VAL A 428 -5.32 7.25 11.22
CA VAL A 428 -5.93 5.90 11.12
C VAL A 428 -4.89 4.83 10.76
N LEU A 429 -3.95 5.11 9.86
CA LEU A 429 -2.91 4.15 9.47
C LEU A 429 -1.99 3.81 10.64
N ILE A 430 -1.53 4.83 11.38
CA ILE A 430 -0.72 4.68 12.59
C ILE A 430 -1.50 3.88 13.64
N THR A 431 -2.74 4.26 13.95
CA THR A 431 -3.58 3.57 14.93
C THR A 431 -3.76 2.09 14.59
N ARG A 432 -4.09 1.77 13.33
CA ARG A 432 -4.23 0.37 12.89
C ARG A 432 -2.92 -0.39 12.98
N TYR A 433 -1.81 0.24 12.61
CA TYR A 433 -0.49 -0.37 12.70
C TYR A 433 -0.10 -0.68 14.14
N CYS A 434 -0.28 0.26 15.07
CA CYS A 434 0.05 0.07 16.47
C CYS A 434 -0.87 -0.96 17.17
N LEU A 435 -2.17 -0.97 16.87
CA LEU A 435 -3.08 -2.01 17.37
C LEU A 435 -2.66 -3.41 16.89
N ARG A 436 -2.26 -3.53 15.62
CA ARG A 436 -1.73 -4.78 15.06
C ARG A 436 -0.37 -5.14 15.63
N ALA A 437 0.48 -4.17 15.96
CA ALA A 437 1.76 -4.43 16.60
C ALA A 437 1.56 -5.02 18.02
N ARG A 438 0.54 -4.58 18.76
CA ARG A 438 0.20 -5.14 20.08
C ARG A 438 -0.31 -6.59 20.04
N SER A 439 -0.86 -7.05 18.92
CA SER A 439 -1.33 -8.43 18.75
C SER A 439 -0.27 -9.38 18.17
N LEU A 440 0.97 -8.91 18.04
CA LEU A 440 2.06 -9.74 17.56
C LEU A 440 2.50 -10.74 18.63
N PRO A 441 2.96 -11.94 18.21
CA PRO A 441 3.67 -12.85 19.10
C PRO A 441 4.83 -12.14 19.81
N SER A 442 5.05 -12.46 21.08
CA SER A 442 6.18 -11.94 21.87
C SER A 442 7.54 -12.28 21.26
N SER A 443 7.64 -13.38 20.51
CA SER A 443 8.84 -13.82 19.80
C SER A 443 9.15 -13.06 18.50
N CYS A 444 8.28 -12.14 18.07
CA CYS A 444 8.58 -11.32 16.89
C CYS A 444 9.59 -10.22 17.24
N LEU A 445 10.57 -9.98 16.35
CA LEU A 445 11.60 -8.94 16.56
C LEU A 445 10.99 -7.58 16.87
N LEU A 446 9.94 -7.16 16.17
CA LEU A 446 9.28 -5.88 16.45
C LEU A 446 8.70 -5.81 17.87
N SER A 447 8.09 -6.90 18.35
CA SER A 447 7.57 -7.00 19.72
C SER A 447 8.72 -6.88 20.72
N LEU A 448 9.78 -7.67 20.53
CA LEU A 448 10.98 -7.69 21.37
C LEU A 448 11.63 -6.30 21.45
N LEU A 449 11.86 -5.64 20.32
CA LEU A 449 12.42 -4.28 20.31
C LEU A 449 11.46 -3.27 20.98
N SER A 450 10.16 -3.42 20.79
CA SER A 450 9.18 -2.48 21.37
C SER A 450 9.10 -2.58 22.91
N THR A 451 9.35 -3.78 23.47
CA THR A 451 9.35 -4.02 24.90
C THR A 451 10.71 -3.68 25.52
N THR A 452 11.82 -4.00 24.85
CA THR A 452 13.17 -3.79 25.40
C THR A 452 13.65 -2.35 25.28
N LEU A 453 13.24 -1.63 24.23
CA LEU A 453 13.66 -0.25 24.05
C LEU A 453 12.79 0.70 24.91
N PRO A 454 13.41 1.57 25.74
CA PRO A 454 12.67 2.50 26.58
C PRO A 454 11.86 3.48 25.72
N VAL A 455 12.47 3.97 24.64
CA VAL A 455 11.86 4.87 23.66
C VAL A 455 11.79 4.16 22.31
N SER A 456 10.64 3.55 22.04
CA SER A 456 10.31 3.00 20.71
C SER A 456 9.33 3.92 19.99
N ARG A 457 9.46 3.99 18.66
CA ARG A 457 8.57 4.80 17.82
C ARG A 457 7.11 4.34 17.90
N ILE A 458 6.85 3.06 18.18
CA ILE A 458 5.48 2.59 18.46
C ILE A 458 4.91 3.32 19.67
N LYS A 459 5.65 3.38 20.79
CA LYS A 459 5.22 4.11 22.00
C LYS A 459 4.97 5.59 21.70
N ILE A 460 5.91 6.25 21.01
CA ILE A 460 5.78 7.67 20.62
C ILE A 460 4.55 7.91 19.73
N HIS A 461 4.33 7.04 18.73
CA HIS A 461 3.21 7.16 17.82
C HIS A 461 1.87 6.96 18.53
N LEU A 462 1.82 6.07 19.52
CA LEU A 462 0.65 5.87 20.35
C LEU A 462 0.33 7.11 21.18
N GLU A 463 1.28 7.61 21.95
CA GLU A 463 1.11 8.75 22.86
C GLU A 463 0.71 10.06 22.16
N LYS A 464 1.08 10.22 20.89
CA LYS A 464 0.84 11.46 20.13
C LYS A 464 -0.31 11.37 19.13
N ASN A 465 -0.88 10.20 18.90
CA ASN A 465 -1.96 10.05 17.92
C ASN A 465 -3.32 10.32 18.58
N PRO A 466 -4.00 11.43 18.21
CA PRO A 466 -5.25 11.83 18.87
C PRO A 466 -6.38 10.83 18.63
N LEU A 467 -6.37 10.12 17.50
CA LEU A 467 -7.36 9.11 17.17
C LEU A 467 -7.12 7.81 17.93
N PHE A 468 -5.87 7.47 18.24
CA PHE A 468 -5.55 6.36 19.14
C PHE A 468 -5.96 6.69 20.58
N MET A 469 -5.63 7.88 21.08
CA MET A 469 -5.99 8.33 22.44
C MET A 469 -7.50 8.38 22.66
N ALA A 470 -8.28 8.62 21.61
CA ALA A 470 -9.75 8.62 21.69
C ALA A 470 -10.39 7.23 21.67
N LEU A 471 -9.62 6.14 21.50
CA LEU A 471 -10.18 4.78 21.46
C LEU A 471 -10.82 4.41 22.81
N PRO A 472 -11.95 3.69 22.79
CA PRO A 472 -12.53 3.16 24.02
C PRO A 472 -11.60 2.13 24.67
N SER A 473 -11.71 1.96 25.98
CA SER A 473 -11.06 0.89 26.73
C SER A 473 -12.12 -0.14 27.17
N PRO A 474 -12.04 -1.42 26.75
CA PRO A 474 -11.04 -1.98 25.84
C PRO A 474 -11.25 -1.56 24.38
N ALA A 475 -10.16 -1.60 23.59
CA ALA A 475 -10.20 -1.24 22.18
C ALA A 475 -11.12 -2.19 21.37
N PRO A 476 -11.75 -1.71 20.28
CA PRO A 476 -12.66 -2.54 19.48
C PRO A 476 -11.94 -3.78 18.92
N SER A 477 -12.49 -4.96 19.21
CA SER A 477 -11.91 -6.26 18.83
C SER A 477 -12.08 -6.62 17.35
N SER A 478 -13.11 -6.10 16.67
CA SER A 478 -13.38 -6.38 15.26
C SER A 478 -13.06 -5.20 14.35
N ASP A 479 -12.56 -5.49 13.13
CA ASP A 479 -12.26 -4.46 12.13
C ASP A 479 -13.50 -3.63 11.75
N THR A 480 -14.70 -4.24 11.78
CA THR A 480 -15.97 -3.55 11.53
C THR A 480 -16.25 -2.50 12.60
N ARG A 481 -16.14 -2.85 13.89
CA ARG A 481 -16.33 -1.90 14.99
C ARG A 481 -15.27 -0.81 14.98
N LEU A 482 -14.02 -1.16 14.67
CA LEU A 482 -12.93 -0.19 14.56
C LEU A 482 -13.15 0.81 13.40
N LYS A 483 -13.61 0.33 12.23
CA LYS A 483 -14.00 1.19 11.11
C LYS A 483 -15.17 2.11 11.46
N ALA A 484 -16.17 1.60 12.18
CA ALA A 484 -17.30 2.40 12.66
C ALA A 484 -16.83 3.51 13.62
N PHE A 485 -15.94 3.18 14.57
CA PHE A 485 -15.34 4.16 15.47
C PHE A 485 -14.57 5.24 14.71
N PHE A 486 -13.70 4.88 13.76
CA PHE A 486 -12.96 5.87 12.96
C PHE A 486 -13.89 6.80 12.17
N ARG A 487 -14.99 6.25 11.64
CA ARG A 487 -16.01 7.03 10.96
C ARG A 487 -16.69 8.02 11.92
N GLN A 488 -17.12 7.56 13.09
CA GLN A 488 -17.77 8.40 14.09
C GLN A 488 -16.84 9.50 14.62
N TYR A 489 -15.58 9.17 14.89
CA TYR A 489 -14.56 10.14 15.30
C TYR A 489 -14.39 11.24 14.23
N ARG A 490 -14.34 10.85 12.96
CA ARG A 490 -14.28 11.80 11.85
C ARG A 490 -15.54 12.63 11.70
N GLU A 491 -16.72 12.03 11.89
CA GLU A 491 -18.00 12.75 11.89
C GLU A 491 -18.00 13.87 12.92
N ARG A 492 -17.53 13.61 14.15
CA ARG A 492 -17.38 14.64 15.19
C ARG A 492 -16.43 15.77 14.77
N GLN A 493 -15.29 15.43 14.16
CA GLN A 493 -14.34 16.43 13.64
C GLN A 493 -14.96 17.30 12.55
N VAL A 494 -15.70 16.68 11.62
CA VAL A 494 -16.37 17.40 10.52
C VAL A 494 -17.47 18.31 11.05
N ILE A 495 -18.28 17.83 12.00
CA ILE A 495 -19.31 18.65 12.66
C ILE A 495 -18.67 19.86 13.36
N SER A 496 -17.60 19.64 14.12
CA SER A 496 -16.85 20.72 14.79
C SER A 496 -16.28 21.75 13.81
N ILE A 497 -15.76 21.30 12.65
CA ILE A 497 -15.32 22.20 11.59
C ILE A 497 -16.49 22.98 11.01
N LEU A 498 -17.63 22.33 10.75
CA LEU A 498 -18.81 22.98 10.15
C LEU A 498 -19.42 24.03 11.07
N THR A 499 -19.41 23.81 12.39
CA THR A 499 -19.93 24.78 13.37
C THR A 499 -18.99 25.96 13.57
N SER A 500 -17.67 25.76 13.45
CA SER A 500 -16.66 26.81 13.68
C SER A 500 -16.18 27.53 12.42
N THR A 501 -16.41 26.97 11.22
CA THR A 501 -15.87 27.54 9.98
C THR A 501 -16.59 28.82 9.58
N THR A 502 -15.86 29.78 9.02
CA THR A 502 -16.40 30.94 8.31
C THR A 502 -16.55 30.70 6.80
N GLN A 503 -16.15 29.51 6.30
CA GLN A 503 -16.18 29.19 4.89
C GLN A 503 -17.62 28.96 4.39
N VAL A 504 -18.16 29.94 3.66
CA VAL A 504 -19.53 29.93 3.11
C VAL A 504 -19.85 28.65 2.34
N LEU A 505 -18.95 28.20 1.45
CA LEU A 505 -19.18 27.00 0.63
C LEU A 505 -19.25 25.71 1.46
N LEU A 506 -18.52 25.65 2.58
CA LEU A 506 -18.53 24.47 3.45
C LEU A 506 -19.80 24.45 4.30
N ARG A 507 -20.25 25.62 4.80
CA ARG A 507 -21.55 25.77 5.47
C ARG A 507 -22.74 25.44 4.56
N ALA A 508 -22.62 25.75 3.27
CA ALA A 508 -23.64 25.40 2.29
C ALA A 508 -23.80 23.88 2.09
N CYS A 509 -22.77 23.09 2.40
CA CYS A 509 -22.84 21.64 2.30
C CYS A 509 -23.66 21.02 3.45
N ARG A 510 -24.12 19.78 3.26
CA ARG A 510 -24.87 19.04 4.28
C ARG A 510 -24.04 18.89 5.56
N PRO A 511 -24.61 19.07 6.76
CA PRO A 511 -23.87 19.04 8.02
C PRO A 511 -23.48 17.62 8.50
N ALA A 512 -23.55 16.62 7.61
CA ALA A 512 -23.30 15.22 7.92
C ALA A 512 -22.23 14.64 6.98
N LEU A 513 -21.43 13.69 7.49
CA LEU A 513 -20.45 12.96 6.69
C LEU A 513 -21.13 11.83 5.90
N VAL A 514 -21.75 12.21 4.79
CA VAL A 514 -22.40 11.29 3.86
C VAL A 514 -22.00 11.64 2.43
N VAL A 515 -22.07 10.66 1.52
CA VAL A 515 -21.91 10.96 0.09
C VAL A 515 -23.06 11.88 -0.32
N ASP A 516 -22.73 13.04 -0.88
CA ASP A 516 -23.74 14.03 -1.24
C ASP A 516 -24.67 13.46 -2.34
N PRO A 517 -26.01 13.50 -2.14
CA PRO A 517 -27.00 13.02 -3.12
C PRO A 517 -26.76 13.48 -4.55
N ILE A 518 -26.27 14.70 -4.76
CA ILE A 518 -25.97 15.24 -6.10
C ILE A 518 -25.06 14.32 -6.93
N LEU A 519 -24.29 13.44 -6.29
CA LEU A 519 -23.34 12.56 -6.96
C LEU A 519 -23.96 11.25 -7.46
N TYR A 520 -25.13 10.86 -6.97
CA TYR A 520 -25.74 9.55 -7.30
C TYR A 520 -27.24 9.59 -7.61
N VAL A 521 -27.96 10.68 -7.31
CA VAL A 521 -29.36 10.81 -7.74
C VAL A 521 -29.45 10.70 -9.27
N PRO A 522 -30.53 10.13 -9.82
CA PRO A 522 -30.74 10.07 -11.25
C PRO A 522 -30.73 11.49 -11.82
N ALA A 523 -29.79 11.73 -12.72
CA ALA A 523 -29.62 13.00 -13.42
C ALA A 523 -28.76 12.75 -14.67
N THR A 524 -29.01 13.50 -15.73
CA THR A 524 -28.15 13.53 -16.91
C THR A 524 -26.76 14.03 -16.53
N ARG A 525 -25.81 13.89 -17.44
CA ARG A 525 -24.44 14.37 -17.20
C ARG A 525 -24.37 15.90 -17.11
N ALA A 526 -25.20 16.60 -17.89
CA ALA A 526 -25.29 18.06 -17.88
C ALA A 526 -25.87 18.58 -16.56
N GLU A 527 -27.01 18.01 -16.13
CA GLU A 527 -27.65 18.31 -14.85
C GLU A 527 -26.68 18.09 -13.68
N ARG A 528 -26.04 16.91 -13.62
CA ARG A 528 -25.06 16.60 -12.57
C ARG A 528 -23.89 17.58 -12.56
N SER A 529 -23.45 18.03 -13.73
CA SER A 529 -22.41 19.05 -13.83
C SER A 529 -22.83 20.37 -13.20
N LEU A 530 -24.09 20.80 -13.36
CA LEU A 530 -24.60 22.02 -12.74
C LEU A 530 -24.61 21.92 -11.22
N LEU A 531 -25.15 20.82 -10.68
CA LEU A 531 -25.21 20.57 -9.22
C LEU A 531 -23.81 20.59 -8.57
N VAL A 532 -22.85 19.89 -9.19
CA VAL A 532 -21.47 19.81 -8.68
C VAL A 532 -20.79 21.17 -8.79
N ARG A 533 -20.94 21.89 -9.90
CA ARG A 533 -20.33 23.22 -10.07
C ARG A 533 -20.92 24.24 -9.11
N TRP A 534 -22.22 24.16 -8.83
CA TRP A 534 -22.86 24.96 -7.79
C TRP A 534 -22.20 24.69 -6.43
N ARG A 535 -22.15 23.43 -5.98
CA ARG A 535 -21.50 23.07 -4.70
C ARG A 535 -20.05 23.53 -4.61
N LEU A 536 -19.29 23.41 -5.69
CA LEU A 536 -17.88 23.82 -5.73
C LEU A 536 -17.67 25.34 -5.81
N GLY A 537 -18.75 26.13 -5.89
CA GLY A 537 -18.69 27.58 -6.05
C GLY A 537 -18.19 28.04 -7.41
N TRP A 538 -18.22 27.16 -8.43
CA TRP A 538 -17.80 27.49 -9.80
C TRP A 538 -18.92 28.11 -10.63
N LEU A 539 -20.12 28.15 -10.07
CA LEU A 539 -21.29 28.87 -10.58
C LEU A 539 -21.82 29.76 -9.44
N PRO A 540 -21.85 31.11 -9.59
CA PRO A 540 -21.49 31.89 -10.78
C PRO A 540 -20.00 31.91 -11.15
N GLY A 541 -19.11 31.54 -10.23
CA GLY A 541 -17.66 31.63 -10.46
C GLY A 541 -17.13 33.01 -10.07
N LYS A 542 -16.39 33.67 -10.96
CA LYS A 542 -15.87 35.03 -10.71
C LYS A 542 -17.00 36.07 -10.83
N PRO A 543 -17.00 37.13 -10.01
CA PRO A 543 -17.95 38.23 -10.15
C PRO A 543 -17.74 38.94 -11.49
N GLU A 544 -18.76 38.92 -12.33
CA GLU A 544 -18.85 39.62 -13.61
C GLU A 544 -20.22 40.29 -13.69
N ASP A 545 -20.39 41.31 -14.52
CA ASP A 545 -21.66 42.05 -14.60
C ASP A 545 -22.79 41.14 -15.09
N CYS A 546 -23.97 41.25 -14.44
CA CYS A 546 -25.14 40.48 -14.83
C CYS A 546 -25.82 41.12 -16.05
N PRO A 547 -26.30 40.33 -17.02
CA PRO A 547 -27.08 40.86 -18.15
C PRO A 547 -28.34 41.64 -17.77
N CYS A 548 -28.84 41.54 -16.54
CA CYS A 548 -29.96 42.34 -16.06
C CYS A 548 -29.59 43.79 -15.73
N GLY A 549 -28.29 44.13 -15.70
CA GLY A 549 -27.78 45.49 -15.49
C GLY A 549 -27.81 46.02 -14.04
N ARG A 550 -28.18 45.21 -13.05
CA ARG A 550 -28.38 45.68 -11.65
C ARG A 550 -27.21 45.47 -10.71
N ASP A 551 -26.50 44.36 -10.82
CA ASP A 551 -25.37 44.01 -9.96
C ASP A 551 -24.48 42.96 -10.64
N ARG A 552 -23.37 42.62 -10.00
CA ARG A 552 -22.49 41.52 -10.41
C ARG A 552 -23.12 40.17 -10.10
N ARG A 553 -22.88 39.21 -10.99
CA ARG A 553 -23.23 37.80 -10.85
C ARG A 553 -22.65 37.23 -9.56
N SER A 554 -23.52 37.13 -8.57
CA SER A 554 -23.22 36.57 -7.25
C SER A 554 -24.39 35.70 -6.81
N ARG A 555 -24.15 34.78 -5.86
CA ARG A 555 -25.25 33.98 -5.30
C ARG A 555 -26.35 34.89 -4.76
N ARG A 556 -25.99 35.93 -4.00
CA ARG A 556 -26.92 36.91 -3.45
C ARG A 556 -27.74 37.59 -4.54
N HIS A 557 -27.08 38.13 -5.57
CA HIS A 557 -27.75 38.81 -6.67
C HIS A 557 -28.79 37.94 -7.38
N PHE A 558 -28.53 36.64 -7.57
CA PHE A 558 -29.48 35.76 -8.27
C PHE A 558 -30.83 35.61 -7.56
N LEU A 559 -30.93 35.89 -6.26
CA LEU A 559 -32.23 35.88 -5.56
C LEU A 559 -33.16 36.99 -6.04
N GLU A 560 -32.60 38.09 -6.52
CA GLU A 560 -33.30 39.32 -6.89
C GLU A 560 -33.16 39.62 -8.40
N CYS A 561 -32.67 38.63 -9.18
CA CYS A 561 -32.43 38.80 -10.60
C CYS A 561 -33.70 38.52 -11.40
N ASP A 562 -34.28 39.55 -12.02
CA ASP A 562 -35.49 39.46 -12.84
C ASP A 562 -35.41 38.51 -14.04
N LEU A 563 -34.19 38.17 -14.45
CA LEU A 563 -33.98 37.20 -15.55
C LEU A 563 -34.14 35.74 -15.09
N ILE A 564 -34.31 35.50 -13.79
CA ILE A 564 -34.64 34.19 -13.22
C ILE A 564 -36.12 34.21 -12.85
N PRO A 565 -36.97 33.36 -13.45
CA PRO A 565 -38.41 33.38 -13.17
C PRO A 565 -38.72 33.19 -11.68
N SER A 566 -39.50 34.11 -11.11
CA SER A 566 -39.77 34.18 -9.66
C SER A 566 -40.47 32.94 -9.12
N PHE A 567 -41.36 32.33 -9.90
CA PHE A 567 -42.09 31.11 -9.51
C PHE A 567 -41.17 29.94 -9.15
N LEU A 568 -39.98 29.85 -9.76
CA LEU A 568 -39.02 28.78 -9.48
C LEU A 568 -38.51 28.82 -8.03
N TRP A 569 -38.44 30.01 -7.43
CA TRP A 569 -38.05 30.18 -6.03
C TRP A 569 -39.16 29.74 -5.08
N SER A 570 -40.42 29.95 -5.46
CA SER A 570 -41.60 29.54 -4.69
C SER A 570 -41.78 28.02 -4.64
N ASP A 571 -41.34 27.31 -5.68
CA ASP A 571 -41.39 25.85 -5.74
C ASP A 571 -40.39 25.17 -4.78
N LEU A 572 -39.27 25.82 -4.46
CA LEU A 572 -38.23 25.25 -3.61
C LEU A 572 -38.71 25.00 -2.17
N PRO A 573 -38.09 24.04 -1.45
CA PRO A 573 -38.44 23.82 -0.05
C PRO A 573 -38.14 25.08 0.76
N ARG A 574 -39.07 25.43 1.67
CA ARG A 574 -38.95 26.59 2.57
C ARG A 574 -37.61 26.55 3.30
N CYS A 575 -36.81 27.59 3.08
CA CYS A 575 -35.44 27.70 3.58
C CYS A 575 -35.43 28.51 4.89
N PRO A 576 -34.66 28.12 5.93
CA PRO A 576 -34.46 28.93 7.12
C PRO A 576 -33.86 30.30 6.81
N GLU A 577 -34.15 31.29 7.66
CA GLU A 577 -33.55 32.64 7.56
C GLU A 577 -32.01 32.57 7.57
N GLY A 578 -31.38 33.38 6.71
CA GLY A 578 -29.93 33.42 6.55
C GLY A 578 -29.31 32.28 5.73
N SER A 579 -30.11 31.30 5.26
CA SER A 579 -29.65 30.23 4.37
C SER A 579 -30.01 30.51 2.91
N TYR A 580 -29.17 30.05 1.99
CA TYR A 580 -29.41 30.23 0.56
C TYR A 580 -30.36 29.12 0.02
N PRO A 581 -31.48 29.45 -0.66
CA PRO A 581 -32.50 28.48 -1.07
C PRO A 581 -31.98 27.29 -1.88
N ILE A 582 -31.08 27.50 -2.85
CA ILE A 582 -30.48 26.40 -3.62
C ILE A 582 -29.64 25.50 -2.71
N ASP A 583 -28.82 26.08 -1.83
CA ASP A 583 -27.94 25.31 -0.96
C ASP A 583 -28.76 24.46 0.03
N PHE A 584 -29.86 25.02 0.54
CA PHE A 584 -30.82 24.32 1.37
C PHE A 584 -31.53 23.19 0.60
N ALA A 585 -32.06 23.47 -0.60
CA ALA A 585 -32.72 22.47 -1.43
C ALA A 585 -31.78 21.28 -1.73
N LEU A 586 -30.52 21.56 -2.12
CA LEU A 586 -29.51 20.52 -2.35
C LEU A 586 -29.20 19.71 -1.08
N SER A 587 -29.13 20.36 0.08
CA SER A 587 -28.88 19.69 1.36
C SER A 587 -30.09 18.88 1.83
N SER A 588 -31.31 19.27 1.43
CA SER A 588 -32.58 18.60 1.70
C SER A 588 -32.85 17.41 0.77
N LEU A 589 -31.99 17.15 -0.22
CA LEU A 589 -32.11 15.95 -1.06
C LEU A 589 -32.06 14.66 -0.20
N PRO A 590 -32.89 13.66 -0.55
CA PRO A 590 -32.96 12.42 0.22
C PRO A 590 -31.68 11.60 0.09
N LEU A 591 -31.31 10.90 1.17
CA LEU A 591 -30.11 10.06 1.22
C LEU A 591 -30.32 8.64 0.66
N GLY A 592 -31.58 8.20 0.51
CA GLY A 592 -31.91 6.88 0.01
C GLY A 592 -31.72 6.82 -1.51
N ARG A 593 -30.97 5.82 -2.00
CA ARG A 593 -30.91 5.51 -3.45
C ARG A 593 -32.26 5.15 -4.06
N SER A 594 -33.22 4.83 -3.20
CA SER A 594 -34.60 4.50 -3.56
C SER A 594 -35.61 5.58 -3.25
N ALA A 595 -35.16 6.75 -2.81
CA ALA A 595 -36.06 7.85 -2.52
C ALA A 595 -36.76 8.37 -3.78
N ARG A 596 -38.03 8.76 -3.60
CA ARG A 596 -38.84 9.40 -4.64
C ARG A 596 -38.23 10.75 -5.01
N CYS A 597 -38.41 11.14 -6.28
CA CYS A 597 -38.02 12.45 -6.77
C CYS A 597 -38.80 13.55 -6.03
N PRO A 598 -38.15 14.56 -5.43
CA PRO A 598 -38.84 15.69 -4.82
C PRO A 598 -39.63 16.50 -5.87
N PRO A 599 -40.81 17.05 -5.53
CA PRO A 599 -41.64 17.79 -6.49
C PRO A 599 -40.94 19.03 -7.07
N TRP A 600 -40.02 19.63 -6.30
CA TRP A 600 -39.25 20.82 -6.66
C TRP A 600 -37.98 20.53 -7.48
N TRP A 601 -37.70 19.27 -7.81
CA TRP A 601 -36.44 18.88 -8.46
C TRP A 601 -36.27 19.51 -9.84
N SER A 602 -37.33 19.53 -10.66
CA SER A 602 -37.29 20.17 -11.98
C SER A 602 -37.04 21.67 -11.89
N SER A 603 -37.72 22.36 -10.96
CA SER A 603 -37.56 23.80 -10.73
C SER A 603 -36.14 24.14 -10.30
N LEU A 604 -35.53 23.32 -9.42
CA LEU A 604 -34.12 23.45 -9.03
C LEU A 604 -33.16 23.32 -10.22
N LEU A 605 -33.35 22.31 -11.08
CA LEU A 605 -32.49 22.09 -12.25
C LEU A 605 -32.63 23.21 -13.28
N LEU A 606 -33.87 23.65 -13.53
CA LEU A 606 -34.16 24.75 -14.45
C LEU A 606 -33.56 26.05 -13.96
N MET A 607 -33.65 26.34 -12.67
CA MET A 607 -33.02 27.52 -12.05
C MET A 607 -31.49 27.49 -12.20
N LEU A 608 -30.83 26.34 -11.96
CA LEU A 608 -29.40 26.20 -12.18
C LEU A 608 -29.01 26.38 -13.66
N TRP A 609 -29.89 25.98 -14.58
CA TRP A 609 -29.73 26.22 -16.01
C TRP A 609 -29.84 27.71 -16.37
N TYR A 610 -30.81 28.45 -15.83
CA TYR A 610 -30.90 29.91 -16.00
C TYR A 610 -29.65 30.61 -15.50
N ILE A 611 -29.20 30.26 -14.28
CA ILE A 611 -27.96 30.80 -13.70
C ILE A 611 -26.76 30.50 -14.62
N GLN A 612 -26.67 29.27 -15.16
CA GLN A 612 -25.62 28.90 -16.11
C GLN A 612 -25.61 29.77 -17.37
N ARG A 613 -26.79 30.05 -17.92
CA ARG A 613 -26.97 30.89 -19.11
C ARG A 613 -26.54 32.33 -18.83
N LEU A 614 -26.97 32.89 -17.69
CA LEU A 614 -26.55 34.24 -17.26
C LEU A 614 -25.04 34.34 -17.05
N CYS A 615 -24.41 33.27 -16.57
CA CYS A 615 -22.97 33.24 -16.35
C CYS A 615 -22.15 33.05 -17.63
N ARG A 616 -22.77 32.60 -18.73
CA ARG A 616 -22.11 32.31 -20.02
C ARG A 616 -23.08 32.53 -21.19
N PRO A 617 -23.47 33.79 -21.45
CA PRO A 617 -24.48 34.11 -22.46
C PRO A 617 -24.07 33.70 -23.89
N ASP A 618 -22.77 33.73 -24.19
CA ASP A 618 -22.22 33.43 -25.54
C ASP A 618 -22.20 31.93 -25.89
N ARG A 619 -22.63 31.07 -24.97
CA ARG A 619 -22.69 29.62 -25.22
C ARG A 619 -24.14 29.18 -25.31
N TYR A 620 -24.46 28.51 -26.41
CA TYR A 620 -25.72 27.81 -26.54
C TYR A 620 -25.80 26.66 -25.54
N TYR A 621 -26.79 26.70 -24.66
CA TYR A 621 -27.18 25.58 -23.81
C TYR A 621 -28.60 25.19 -24.23
N ALA A 622 -28.76 24.03 -24.86
CA ALA A 622 -30.08 23.48 -25.08
C ALA A 622 -30.79 23.36 -23.71
N ILE A 623 -32.05 23.80 -23.65
CA ILE A 623 -32.91 23.46 -22.53
C ILE A 623 -33.25 21.99 -22.68
N ASP A 624 -33.03 21.19 -21.64
CA ASP A 624 -33.59 19.85 -21.62
C ASP A 624 -35.12 20.05 -21.64
N SER A 625 -35.83 19.47 -22.61
CA SER A 625 -37.28 19.65 -22.74
C SER A 625 -38.03 19.13 -21.51
N SER A 626 -37.37 18.33 -20.67
CA SER A 626 -37.93 17.78 -19.44
C SER A 626 -36.85 17.67 -18.33
N PRO A 627 -36.48 18.79 -17.66
CA PRO A 627 -35.47 18.76 -16.60
C PRO A 627 -35.86 17.79 -15.49
N GLY A 628 -34.96 16.87 -15.13
CA GLY A 628 -35.18 15.88 -14.08
C GLY A 628 -36.00 14.65 -14.48
N ALA A 629 -36.38 14.50 -15.76
CA ALA A 629 -37.17 13.36 -16.25
C ALA A 629 -36.57 11.98 -15.91
N LEU A 630 -35.25 11.88 -15.83
CA LEU A 630 -34.56 10.63 -15.48
C LEU A 630 -34.89 10.15 -14.06
N TRP A 631 -35.12 11.06 -13.10
CA TRP A 631 -35.51 10.67 -11.74
C TRP A 631 -37.00 10.44 -11.63
N TYR A 632 -37.82 11.23 -12.30
CA TYR A 632 -39.27 11.02 -12.35
C TYR A 632 -39.63 9.65 -12.95
N SER A 633 -39.10 9.33 -14.13
CA SER A 633 -39.31 8.03 -14.78
C SER A 633 -38.89 6.84 -13.90
N ARG A 634 -37.75 6.96 -13.20
CA ARG A 634 -37.30 5.91 -12.26
C ARG A 634 -38.18 5.79 -11.02
N SER A 635 -38.75 6.90 -10.55
CA SER A 635 -39.66 6.91 -9.40
C SER A 635 -41.02 6.32 -9.77
N ALA A 636 -41.50 6.57 -11.00
CA ALA A 636 -42.75 6.03 -11.52
C ALA A 636 -42.71 4.50 -11.65
N ARG A 637 -41.65 3.92 -12.25
CA ARG A 637 -41.43 2.45 -12.40
C ARG A 637 -41.33 1.64 -11.10
N ARG A 638 -41.50 2.27 -9.95
CA ARG A 638 -41.47 1.63 -8.61
C ARG A 638 -42.79 1.79 -7.86
N SER A 639 -43.71 2.55 -8.42
CA SER A 639 -45.08 2.70 -7.95
C SER A 639 -45.99 1.65 -8.59
N ASP A 640 -45.57 1.13 -9.76
CA ASP A 640 -46.00 -0.13 -10.36
C ASP A 640 -45.19 -1.29 -9.78
#